data_AF-A0A2N5J8H8-F1
#
_entry.id   AF-A0A2N5J8H8-F1
#
_cell.length_a   1.000
_cell.length_b   1.000
_cell.length_c   1.000
_cell.angle_alpha   90.00
_cell.angle_beta   90.00
_cell.angle_gamma   90.00
#
_symmetry.space_group_name_H-M   'P 1'
#
loop_
_entity.id
_entity.type
_entity.pdbx_description
1 polymer ?
#
loop_
_entity_poly.entity_id
_entity_poly.type
_entity_poly.pdbx_seq_one_letter_code
_entity_poly.pdbx_strand_id
1 'polypeptide(L)'
;MSMLFDEDAELDDEFVSAAFASDDVRAMEKPLLESGVPLMHMAASAVAMSARVMMARAHVSPDDAQIVLLAGGGDNGGDGLFAAAELADQGIPVTAVAVGTSLHAQGLAAFERAGGEVIVLDPRAAITGHEAPADVEEAQEAFDEALEIAENANLIIDAMTGIGLVGALRGIPAHVAAELGRESGLPESMALPKGESLGAFPLVLAVDTPSGIGVDDGTLPGPYIPADVTVTFGAMKPCAMLPPSAYACGQLVLVDFDFDTAPFTPAVEAMIPRTAAQMIRMPHIADSKYSRGVVGLITGSQSYPGAAVLSAHAAAVSNVGMIRYCGPTRAEDLVLREVPEAVMGQGHVQAWVVGSGVPSAEADENGDDVQRERIRTLLARYDATVDGSADMPPIVVDAGALDLLPETCTSQVLITPHAGELARLIAHRDDDAAAAEVTAADVLAEPLHWATRAWEITGATVLLKGAITVIVGYDEEGESSVVVSGSAPAWLASAGAGDVLAGTLGAVLAQGADTLRLFPDQVGLHAAVGAYIHGLAAQLASGSMQSGWNRPVVYDPADVLGFFSDMLPITHSPEHAHYLQGSLGQPITATDVIRDLTTAFSLLIRMYDDHDEDDAGDEDLIDPDEGPDDVIDAEPDDLGDDDDADDDLGDDDPDDDGGVYLDADRDYTDEELDELAKKLLG
;
A
#
# COMPACT_ATOMS: atom_id res chain seq x y z
N MET A 1 -2.02 21.32 -20.12
CA MET A 1 -1.57 22.39 -19.22
C MET A 1 -0.34 21.84 -18.50
N SER A 2 0.72 21.57 -19.25
CA SER A 2 1.98 20.98 -18.77
C SER A 2 3.10 21.78 -19.47
N MET A 3 3.64 22.75 -18.75
CA MET A 3 4.88 23.48 -19.03
C MET A 3 5.42 24.05 -17.70
N LEU A 4 5.12 23.39 -16.58
CA LEU A 4 5.48 23.88 -15.24
C LEU A 4 6.39 22.89 -14.49
N PHE A 5 6.66 21.72 -15.06
CA PHE A 5 7.48 20.69 -14.46
C PHE A 5 8.34 20.02 -15.54
N ASP A 6 9.53 19.59 -15.15
CA ASP A 6 10.51 18.88 -15.97
C ASP A 6 9.95 17.55 -16.48
N GLU A 7 10.09 17.25 -17.77
CA GLU A 7 9.60 16.00 -18.40
C GLU A 7 10.25 14.77 -17.74
N ASP A 8 11.52 14.89 -17.34
CA ASP A 8 12.25 13.81 -16.65
C ASP A 8 11.67 13.55 -15.25
N ALA A 9 11.23 14.59 -14.53
CA ALA A 9 10.61 14.45 -13.21
C ALA A 9 9.19 13.87 -13.25
N GLU A 10 8.47 14.04 -14.37
CA GLU A 10 7.16 13.41 -14.58
C GLU A 10 7.33 11.89 -14.83
N LEU A 11 8.35 11.49 -15.60
CA LEU A 11 8.67 10.08 -15.84
C LEU A 11 9.12 9.37 -14.55
N ASP A 12 9.98 10.00 -13.75
CA ASP A 12 10.40 9.47 -12.45
C ASP A 12 9.22 9.29 -11.48
N ASP A 13 8.24 10.21 -11.53
CA ASP A 13 7.05 10.14 -10.73
C ASP A 13 6.12 9.00 -11.17
N GLU A 14 5.94 8.81 -12.47
CA GLU A 14 5.17 7.69 -13.03
C GLU A 14 5.80 6.35 -12.62
N PHE A 15 7.11 6.20 -12.79
CA PHE A 15 7.86 4.98 -12.50
C PHE A 15 7.64 4.45 -11.06
N VAL A 16 7.51 5.36 -10.10
CA VAL A 16 7.39 5.03 -8.67
C VAL A 16 5.98 5.27 -8.10
N SER A 17 5.01 5.60 -8.95
CA SER A 17 3.61 5.75 -8.55
C SER A 17 2.62 4.91 -9.37
N ALA A 18 3.05 4.29 -10.47
CA ALA A 18 2.25 3.37 -11.26
C ALA A 18 2.64 1.90 -10.99
N ALA A 19 1.63 1.04 -10.89
CA ALA A 19 1.79 -0.42 -10.84
C ALA A 19 1.07 -1.08 -12.02
N PHE A 20 1.69 -2.12 -12.56
CA PHE A 20 1.25 -2.82 -13.78
C PHE A 20 0.93 -4.28 -13.49
N ALA A 21 -0.07 -4.82 -14.19
CA ALA A 21 -0.44 -6.21 -14.06
C ALA A 21 0.72 -7.14 -14.44
N SER A 22 0.77 -8.31 -13.82
CA SER A 22 1.85 -9.29 -14.01
C SER A 22 2.10 -9.67 -15.48
N ASP A 23 1.04 -9.72 -16.29
CA ASP A 23 1.15 -10.01 -17.72
C ASP A 23 1.76 -8.86 -18.53
N ASP A 24 1.52 -7.60 -18.13
CA ASP A 24 2.13 -6.42 -18.76
C ASP A 24 3.61 -6.34 -18.40
N VAL A 25 3.98 -6.61 -17.14
CA VAL A 25 5.38 -6.69 -16.71
C VAL A 25 6.15 -7.74 -17.54
N ARG A 26 5.59 -8.94 -17.72
CA ARG A 26 6.19 -9.97 -18.61
C ARG A 26 6.33 -9.51 -20.05
N ALA A 27 5.37 -8.72 -20.53
CA ALA A 27 5.41 -8.17 -21.89
C ALA A 27 6.53 -7.12 -22.03
N MET A 28 6.80 -6.33 -20.99
CA MET A 28 7.91 -5.38 -20.91
C MET A 28 9.28 -6.09 -20.82
N GLU A 29 9.37 -7.19 -20.07
CA GLU A 29 10.62 -7.96 -19.91
C GLU A 29 11.08 -8.66 -21.20
N LYS A 30 10.13 -9.21 -21.95
CA LYS A 30 10.39 -10.04 -23.13
C LYS A 30 11.39 -9.44 -24.13
N PRO A 31 11.26 -8.19 -24.62
CA PRO A 31 12.22 -7.62 -25.56
C PRO A 31 13.64 -7.52 -25.00
N LEU A 32 13.79 -7.25 -23.70
CA LEU A 32 15.10 -7.17 -23.05
C LEU A 32 15.75 -8.55 -22.94
N LEU A 33 14.99 -9.57 -22.55
CA LEU A 33 15.45 -10.96 -22.55
C LEU A 33 15.83 -11.45 -23.95
N GLU A 34 15.03 -11.12 -24.97
CA GLU A 34 15.33 -11.45 -26.38
C GLU A 34 16.61 -10.74 -26.89
N SER A 35 16.93 -9.57 -26.33
CA SER A 35 18.18 -8.85 -26.62
C SER A 35 19.39 -9.31 -25.79
N GLY A 36 19.18 -10.24 -24.85
CA GLY A 36 20.23 -10.84 -24.02
C GLY A 36 20.64 -10.00 -22.82
N VAL A 37 19.80 -9.06 -22.37
CA VAL A 37 20.02 -8.32 -21.12
C VAL A 37 19.95 -9.30 -19.94
N PRO A 38 20.94 -9.31 -19.03
CA PRO A 38 21.01 -10.27 -17.94
C PRO A 38 20.13 -9.84 -16.74
N LEU A 39 18.82 -9.70 -16.94
CA LEU A 39 17.88 -9.19 -15.93
C LEU A 39 17.99 -9.93 -14.58
N MET A 40 18.07 -11.25 -14.61
CA MET A 40 18.20 -12.09 -13.40
C MET A 40 19.47 -11.78 -12.58
N HIS A 41 20.59 -11.45 -13.23
CA HIS A 41 21.81 -11.03 -12.51
C HIS A 41 21.66 -9.62 -11.93
N MET A 42 20.96 -8.72 -12.63
CA MET A 42 20.70 -7.37 -12.14
C MET A 42 19.77 -7.41 -10.92
N ALA A 43 18.69 -8.20 -10.98
CA ALA A 43 17.80 -8.49 -9.87
C ALA A 43 18.56 -9.05 -8.66
N ALA A 44 19.36 -10.10 -8.88
CA ALA A 44 20.15 -10.75 -7.85
C ALA A 44 21.10 -9.79 -7.13
N SER A 45 21.81 -8.91 -7.84
CA SER A 45 22.71 -7.93 -7.22
C SER A 45 21.95 -6.88 -6.40
N ALA A 46 20.76 -6.46 -6.83
CA ALA A 46 19.92 -5.55 -6.05
C ALA A 46 19.40 -6.22 -4.76
N VAL A 47 19.01 -7.50 -4.82
CA VAL A 47 18.61 -8.31 -3.66
C VAL A 47 19.77 -8.48 -2.69
N ALA A 48 20.95 -8.89 -3.19
CA ALA A 48 22.14 -9.06 -2.36
C ALA A 48 22.57 -7.74 -1.68
N MET A 49 22.51 -6.61 -2.39
CA MET A 49 22.77 -5.31 -1.81
C MET A 49 21.74 -4.97 -0.73
N SER A 50 20.45 -5.16 -1.00
CA SER A 50 19.37 -4.88 -0.04
C SER A 50 19.52 -5.71 1.24
N ALA A 51 19.84 -7.00 1.11
CA ALA A 51 20.15 -7.89 2.24
C ALA A 51 21.28 -7.34 3.12
N ARG A 52 22.38 -6.88 2.50
CA ARG A 52 23.51 -6.27 3.23
C ARG A 52 23.12 -4.98 3.94
N VAL A 53 22.32 -4.13 3.30
CA VAL A 53 21.81 -2.90 3.94
C VAL A 53 20.92 -3.22 5.14
N MET A 54 20.02 -4.21 5.01
CA MET A 54 19.16 -4.64 6.12
C MET A 54 19.97 -5.18 7.30
N MET A 55 20.93 -6.07 7.05
CA MET A 55 21.80 -6.59 8.12
C MET A 55 22.62 -5.49 8.79
N ALA A 56 23.18 -4.56 8.01
CA ALA A 56 23.92 -3.42 8.54
C ALA A 56 23.03 -2.52 9.43
N ARG A 57 21.77 -2.28 9.03
CA ARG A 57 20.77 -1.55 9.83
C ARG A 57 20.43 -2.27 11.13
N ALA A 58 20.38 -3.59 11.09
CA ALA A 58 20.15 -4.43 12.25
C ALA A 58 21.40 -4.67 13.12
N HIS A 59 22.51 -4.00 12.79
CA HIS A 59 23.81 -4.15 13.46
C HIS A 59 24.35 -5.58 13.47
N VAL A 60 24.04 -6.35 12.42
CA VAL A 60 24.57 -7.71 12.21
C VAL A 60 25.84 -7.62 11.38
N SER A 61 26.94 -8.16 11.90
CA SER A 61 28.20 -8.23 11.17
C SER A 61 28.14 -9.35 10.11
N PRO A 62 28.84 -9.24 8.98
CA PRO A 62 28.88 -10.31 7.97
C PRO A 62 29.36 -11.66 8.52
N ASP A 63 30.27 -11.65 9.51
CA ASP A 63 30.83 -12.86 10.10
C ASP A 63 29.85 -13.56 11.06
N ASP A 64 28.90 -12.81 11.63
CA ASP A 64 27.86 -13.32 12.52
C ASP A 64 26.53 -13.58 11.79
N ALA A 65 26.43 -13.18 10.52
CA ALA A 65 25.19 -13.24 9.76
C ALA A 65 24.82 -14.68 9.40
N GLN A 66 23.59 -15.06 9.73
CA GLN A 66 22.94 -16.28 9.25
C GLN A 66 21.81 -15.90 8.31
N ILE A 67 21.93 -16.29 7.04
CA ILE A 67 20.93 -16.04 6.01
C ILE A 67 20.31 -17.36 5.57
N VAL A 68 18.98 -17.40 5.53
CA VAL A 68 18.22 -18.49 4.92
C VAL A 68 17.56 -18.00 3.64
N LEU A 69 17.78 -18.70 2.53
CA LEU A 69 17.06 -18.49 1.29
C LEU A 69 15.93 -19.52 1.16
N LEU A 70 14.68 -19.09 1.09
CA LEU A 70 13.57 -19.96 0.73
C LEU A 70 13.43 -19.96 -0.80
N ALA A 71 13.87 -21.02 -1.47
CA ALA A 71 14.03 -21.05 -2.93
C ALA A 71 12.96 -21.93 -3.62
N GLY A 72 12.19 -21.30 -4.51
CA GLY A 72 11.33 -22.00 -5.46
C GLY A 72 12.07 -22.48 -6.71
N GLY A 73 11.37 -23.22 -7.58
CA GLY A 73 11.94 -23.74 -8.84
C GLY A 73 11.88 -22.81 -10.05
N GLY A 74 11.17 -21.68 -9.95
CA GLY A 74 10.99 -20.71 -11.02
C GLY A 74 12.09 -19.64 -11.09
N ASP A 75 11.86 -18.62 -11.92
CA ASP A 75 12.82 -17.52 -12.12
C ASP A 75 13.06 -16.72 -10.83
N ASN A 76 12.03 -16.49 -10.00
CA ASN A 76 12.19 -15.82 -8.69
C ASN A 76 13.17 -16.57 -7.77
N GLY A 77 13.09 -17.91 -7.73
CA GLY A 77 14.05 -18.74 -7.01
C GLY A 77 15.45 -18.68 -7.62
N GLY A 78 15.55 -18.45 -8.93
CA GLY A 78 16.79 -18.14 -9.63
C GLY A 78 17.43 -16.82 -9.20
N ASP A 79 16.65 -15.74 -9.12
CA ASP A 79 17.08 -14.44 -8.60
C ASP A 79 17.63 -14.59 -7.17
N GLY A 80 16.87 -15.29 -6.31
CA GLY A 80 17.28 -15.60 -4.95
C GLY A 80 18.58 -16.41 -4.86
N LEU A 81 18.73 -17.46 -5.67
CA LEU A 81 19.95 -18.30 -5.70
C LEU A 81 21.18 -17.53 -6.18
N PHE A 82 21.03 -16.65 -7.19
CA PHE A 82 22.13 -15.80 -7.62
C PHE A 82 22.50 -14.74 -6.57
N ALA A 83 21.51 -14.16 -5.88
CA ALA A 83 21.74 -13.23 -4.78
C ALA A 83 22.47 -13.92 -3.62
N ALA A 84 22.02 -15.11 -3.25
CA ALA A 84 22.65 -15.95 -2.24
C ALA A 84 24.08 -16.36 -2.63
N ALA A 85 24.34 -16.63 -3.91
CA ALA A 85 25.69 -16.88 -4.40
C ALA A 85 26.60 -15.66 -4.23
N GLU A 86 26.11 -14.45 -4.53
CA GLU A 86 26.85 -13.20 -4.35
C GLU A 86 27.18 -12.94 -2.86
N LEU A 87 26.24 -13.21 -1.97
CA LEU A 87 26.42 -13.10 -0.52
C LEU A 87 27.45 -14.12 0.00
N ALA A 88 27.33 -15.38 -0.43
CA ALA A 88 28.26 -16.45 -0.06
C ALA A 88 29.69 -16.22 -0.57
N ASP A 89 29.85 -15.68 -1.79
CA ASP A 89 31.16 -15.29 -2.34
C ASP A 89 31.83 -14.17 -1.52
N GLN A 90 31.06 -13.40 -0.74
CA GLN A 90 31.55 -12.39 0.19
C GLN A 90 31.85 -12.94 1.59
N GLY A 91 31.70 -14.26 1.80
CA GLY A 91 31.98 -14.94 3.06
C GLY A 91 30.80 -14.96 4.03
N ILE A 92 29.61 -14.54 3.62
CA ILE A 92 28.40 -14.58 4.46
C ILE A 92 27.79 -15.98 4.37
N PRO A 93 27.61 -16.71 5.49
CA PRO A 93 26.93 -18.00 5.48
C PRO A 93 25.49 -17.89 4.97
N VAL A 94 25.16 -18.69 3.95
CA VAL A 94 23.80 -18.77 3.41
C VAL A 94 23.40 -20.23 3.24
N THR A 95 22.22 -20.60 3.74
CA THR A 95 21.60 -21.92 3.54
C THR A 95 20.34 -21.76 2.69
N ALA A 96 20.25 -22.48 1.58
CA ALA A 96 19.07 -22.48 0.73
C ALA A 96 18.14 -23.65 1.08
N VAL A 97 16.90 -23.34 1.44
CA VAL A 97 15.82 -24.30 1.65
C VAL A 97 15.04 -24.42 0.35
N ALA A 98 15.16 -25.56 -0.32
CA ALA A 98 14.45 -25.87 -1.55
C ALA A 98 13.00 -26.30 -1.24
N VAL A 99 12.05 -25.40 -1.48
CA VAL A 99 10.62 -25.62 -1.17
C VAL A 99 9.86 -26.31 -2.31
N GLY A 100 10.51 -26.54 -3.46
CA GLY A 100 9.92 -27.18 -4.63
C GLY A 100 10.68 -28.42 -5.10
N THR A 101 10.19 -29.05 -6.16
CA THR A 101 10.79 -30.28 -6.72
C THR A 101 12.02 -30.02 -7.61
N SER A 102 12.34 -28.76 -7.86
CA SER A 102 13.48 -28.35 -8.69
C SER A 102 13.96 -26.96 -8.25
N LEU A 103 15.19 -26.61 -8.65
CA LEU A 103 15.79 -25.29 -8.47
C LEU A 103 16.32 -24.78 -9.80
N HIS A 104 16.46 -23.46 -9.93
CA HIS A 104 17.06 -22.85 -11.11
C HIS A 104 18.52 -23.32 -11.29
N ALA A 105 18.78 -24.05 -12.37
CA ALA A 105 20.03 -24.82 -12.51
C ALA A 105 21.30 -23.94 -12.53
N GLN A 106 21.27 -22.78 -13.18
CA GLN A 106 22.44 -21.91 -13.23
C GLN A 106 22.67 -21.18 -11.91
N GLY A 107 21.59 -20.79 -11.23
CA GLY A 107 21.63 -20.17 -9.90
C GLY A 107 22.20 -21.14 -8.86
N LEU A 108 21.67 -22.38 -8.82
CA LEU A 108 22.17 -23.44 -7.94
C LEU A 108 23.66 -23.70 -8.16
N ALA A 109 24.09 -23.86 -9.41
CA ALA A 109 25.50 -24.10 -9.72
C ALA A 109 26.41 -22.91 -9.34
N ALA A 110 25.88 -21.68 -9.30
CA ALA A 110 26.61 -20.52 -8.80
C ALA A 110 26.70 -20.53 -7.27
N PHE A 111 25.58 -20.80 -6.61
CA PHE A 111 25.48 -20.88 -5.16
C PHE A 111 26.38 -21.96 -4.56
N GLU A 112 26.37 -23.16 -5.12
CA GLU A 112 27.26 -24.26 -4.70
C GLU A 112 28.74 -23.91 -4.87
N ARG A 113 29.09 -23.18 -5.93
CA ARG A 113 30.47 -22.76 -6.17
C ARG A 113 30.95 -21.75 -5.13
N ALA A 114 30.04 -20.90 -4.66
CA ALA A 114 30.27 -19.95 -3.58
C ALA A 114 30.32 -20.62 -2.20
N GLY A 115 30.02 -21.93 -2.11
CA GLY A 115 30.06 -22.70 -0.86
C GLY A 115 28.74 -22.73 -0.09
N GLY A 116 27.63 -22.37 -0.74
CA GLY A 116 26.30 -22.45 -0.14
C GLY A 116 25.83 -23.88 0.13
N GLU A 117 25.04 -24.05 1.18
CA GLU A 117 24.43 -25.33 1.58
C GLU A 117 22.96 -25.38 1.18
N VAL A 118 22.45 -26.57 0.84
CA VAL A 118 21.06 -26.75 0.38
C VAL A 118 20.37 -27.82 1.22
N ILE A 119 19.19 -27.48 1.72
CA ILE A 119 18.26 -28.40 2.38
C ILE A 119 17.09 -28.65 1.43
N VAL A 120 16.77 -29.92 1.17
CA VAL A 120 15.72 -30.31 0.23
C VAL A 120 14.52 -30.84 1.01
N LEU A 121 13.36 -30.18 0.85
CA LEU A 121 12.16 -30.53 1.61
C LEU A 121 11.24 -31.53 0.90
N ASP A 122 11.19 -31.53 -0.43
CA ASP A 122 10.26 -32.37 -1.19
C ASP A 122 10.87 -33.75 -1.50
N PRO A 123 10.28 -34.88 -1.03
CA PRO A 123 10.74 -36.23 -1.38
C PRO A 123 10.74 -36.53 -2.89
N ARG A 124 9.97 -35.75 -3.67
CA ARG A 124 9.88 -35.87 -5.13
C ARG A 124 10.90 -34.98 -5.84
N ALA A 125 11.76 -34.28 -5.11
CA ALA A 125 12.72 -33.37 -5.68
C ALA A 125 13.71 -34.08 -6.60
N ALA A 126 13.99 -33.45 -7.73
CA ALA A 126 14.97 -33.87 -8.72
C ALA A 126 16.03 -32.77 -8.88
N ILE A 127 16.70 -32.45 -7.78
CA ILE A 127 17.73 -31.41 -7.72
C ILE A 127 19.10 -32.04 -7.96
N THR A 128 19.85 -31.51 -8.93
CA THR A 128 21.13 -32.11 -9.33
C THR A 128 22.15 -31.95 -8.21
N GLY A 129 22.72 -33.06 -7.72
CA GLY A 129 23.77 -33.04 -6.70
C GLY A 129 23.27 -33.16 -5.25
N HIS A 130 21.96 -33.16 -5.04
CA HIS A 130 21.33 -33.22 -3.72
C HIS A 130 20.40 -34.42 -3.62
N GLU A 131 20.46 -35.15 -2.50
CA GLU A 131 19.55 -36.26 -2.24
C GLU A 131 18.23 -35.71 -1.67
N ALA A 132 17.11 -36.14 -2.24
CA ALA A 132 15.79 -35.84 -1.68
C ALA A 132 15.54 -36.78 -0.49
N PRO A 133 14.72 -36.36 0.50
CA PRO A 133 14.32 -37.24 1.60
C PRO A 133 13.75 -38.56 1.08
N ALA A 134 14.22 -39.68 1.63
CA ALA A 134 13.86 -41.02 1.14
C ALA A 134 12.43 -41.41 1.53
N ASP A 135 11.92 -40.87 2.63
CA ASP A 135 10.58 -41.12 3.15
C ASP A 135 10.04 -39.91 3.94
N VAL A 136 8.93 -40.13 4.63
CA VAL A 136 8.20 -39.11 5.39
C VAL A 136 8.99 -38.64 6.60
N GLU A 137 9.71 -39.54 7.26
CA GLU A 137 10.45 -39.24 8.49
C GLU A 137 11.64 -38.34 8.16
N GLU A 138 12.42 -38.70 7.13
CA GLU A 138 13.51 -37.84 6.65
C GLU A 138 13.00 -36.47 6.13
N ALA A 139 11.80 -36.42 5.54
CA ALA A 139 11.21 -35.17 5.06
C ALA A 139 10.78 -34.25 6.20
N GLN A 140 10.24 -34.84 7.29
CA GLN A 140 9.89 -34.11 8.50
C GLN A 140 11.16 -33.60 9.20
N GLU A 141 12.19 -34.43 9.34
CA GLU A 141 13.48 -34.01 9.91
C GLU A 141 14.09 -32.84 9.13
N ALA A 142 14.09 -32.90 7.79
CA ALA A 142 14.58 -31.82 6.95
C ALA A 142 13.73 -30.54 7.07
N PHE A 143 12.42 -30.69 7.27
CA PHE A 143 11.50 -29.57 7.48
C PHE A 143 11.73 -28.89 8.84
N ASP A 144 11.84 -29.68 9.90
CA ASP A 144 12.12 -29.19 11.26
C ASP A 144 13.49 -28.50 11.33
N GLU A 145 14.52 -29.09 10.69
CA GLU A 145 15.83 -28.47 10.55
C GLU A 145 15.75 -27.12 9.80
N ALA A 146 15.02 -27.08 8.68
CA ALA A 146 14.87 -25.85 7.90
C ALA A 146 14.15 -24.74 8.69
N LEU A 147 13.12 -25.09 9.47
CA LEU A 147 12.41 -24.14 10.33
C LEU A 147 13.31 -23.66 11.46
N GLU A 148 14.02 -24.55 12.14
CA GLU A 148 14.93 -24.17 13.23
C GLU A 148 16.01 -23.20 12.74
N ILE A 149 16.61 -23.46 11.57
CA ILE A 149 17.61 -22.56 10.99
C ILE A 149 16.96 -21.22 10.58
N ALA A 150 15.76 -21.24 9.99
CA ALA A 150 15.06 -20.02 9.57
C ALA A 150 14.64 -19.14 10.75
N GLU A 151 14.14 -19.72 11.84
CA GLU A 151 13.75 -19.01 13.06
C GLU A 151 14.95 -18.36 13.78
N ASN A 152 16.13 -18.99 13.69
CA ASN A 152 17.36 -18.48 14.27
C ASN A 152 18.17 -17.57 13.32
N ALA A 153 17.74 -17.45 12.05
CA ALA A 153 18.41 -16.62 11.08
C ALA A 153 18.33 -15.13 11.43
N ASN A 154 19.31 -14.35 10.98
CA ASN A 154 19.19 -12.89 10.99
C ASN A 154 18.34 -12.39 9.83
N LEU A 155 18.36 -13.10 8.71
CA LEU A 155 17.64 -12.72 7.50
C LEU A 155 17.11 -13.95 6.76
N ILE A 156 15.82 -13.94 6.46
CA ILE A 156 15.18 -14.81 5.49
C ILE A 156 15.06 -14.04 4.17
N ILE A 157 15.57 -14.63 3.09
CA ILE A 157 15.30 -14.19 1.72
C ILE A 157 14.18 -15.07 1.18
N ASP A 158 12.99 -14.49 1.00
CA ASP A 158 11.84 -15.17 0.41
C ASP A 158 11.89 -15.07 -1.12
N ALA A 159 12.23 -16.18 -1.76
CA ALA A 159 12.25 -16.35 -3.21
C ALA A 159 11.44 -17.59 -3.64
N MET A 160 10.39 -17.94 -2.89
CA MET A 160 9.61 -19.15 -3.17
C MET A 160 8.75 -18.96 -4.42
N THR A 161 8.08 -17.82 -4.54
CA THR A 161 7.18 -17.48 -5.65
C THR A 161 7.28 -16.00 -5.99
N GLY A 162 7.06 -15.63 -7.26
CA GLY A 162 6.90 -14.24 -7.70
C GLY A 162 5.60 -14.09 -8.49
N ILE A 163 5.57 -13.23 -9.52
CA ILE A 163 4.40 -13.00 -10.40
C ILE A 163 3.81 -14.25 -11.10
N GLY A 164 4.45 -15.41 -10.99
CA GLY A 164 3.98 -16.70 -11.51
C GLY A 164 2.84 -17.36 -10.73
N LEU A 165 2.64 -16.97 -9.47
CA LEU A 165 1.62 -17.57 -8.60
C LEU A 165 0.25 -16.95 -8.85
N VAL A 166 -0.79 -17.79 -8.88
CA VAL A 166 -2.20 -17.38 -8.88
C VAL A 166 -2.91 -18.02 -7.70
N GLY A 167 -3.40 -17.19 -6.78
CA GLY A 167 -4.05 -17.63 -5.54
C GLY A 167 -3.08 -18.03 -4.44
N ALA A 168 -3.54 -18.83 -3.48
CA ALA A 168 -2.76 -19.24 -2.31
C ALA A 168 -1.60 -20.18 -2.64
N LEU A 169 -0.56 -20.12 -1.81
CA LEU A 169 0.48 -21.16 -1.76
C LEU A 169 -0.15 -22.53 -1.48
N ARG A 170 0.50 -23.59 -1.97
CA ARG A 170 0.07 -24.99 -1.77
C ARG A 170 1.26 -25.86 -1.39
N GLY A 171 1.00 -27.01 -0.77
CA GLY A 171 2.05 -27.97 -0.42
C GLY A 171 3.12 -27.38 0.51
N ILE A 172 4.38 -27.78 0.31
CA ILE A 172 5.52 -27.39 1.17
C ILE A 172 5.66 -25.87 1.34
N PRO A 173 5.64 -25.03 0.27
CA PRO A 173 5.72 -23.57 0.43
C PRO A 173 4.63 -22.99 1.35
N ALA A 174 3.40 -23.54 1.31
CA ALA A 174 2.32 -23.09 2.17
C ALA A 174 2.57 -23.41 3.65
N HIS A 175 3.16 -24.57 3.94
CA HIS A 175 3.48 -24.98 5.30
C HIS A 175 4.65 -24.16 5.85
N VAL A 176 5.70 -23.95 5.04
CA VAL A 176 6.79 -23.03 5.40
C VAL A 176 6.27 -21.63 5.71
N ALA A 177 5.38 -21.09 4.86
CA ALA A 177 4.78 -19.77 5.08
C ALA A 177 3.84 -19.71 6.28
N ALA A 178 3.15 -20.81 6.62
CA ALA A 178 2.28 -20.87 7.79
C ALA A 178 3.08 -20.86 9.10
N GLU A 179 4.23 -21.55 9.13
CA GLU A 179 5.10 -21.65 10.31
C GLU A 179 5.96 -20.38 10.49
N LEU A 180 6.61 -19.91 9.43
CA LEU A 180 7.50 -18.74 9.50
C LEU A 180 6.77 -17.39 9.39
N GLY A 181 5.52 -17.40 8.95
CA GLY A 181 4.77 -16.20 8.58
C GLY A 181 3.41 -16.11 9.24
N ARG A 182 2.36 -16.05 8.41
CA ARG A 182 0.96 -15.92 8.83
C ARG A 182 0.12 -16.88 8.01
N GLU A 183 -0.77 -17.62 8.68
CA GLU A 183 -1.76 -18.47 8.01
C GLU A 183 -2.85 -17.64 7.29
N SER A 184 -3.25 -16.51 7.89
CA SER A 184 -4.23 -15.58 7.33
C SER A 184 -4.24 -14.23 8.08
N GLY A 185 -4.98 -13.26 7.56
CA GLY A 185 -5.19 -11.96 8.20
C GLY A 185 -4.01 -11.00 8.00
N LEU A 186 -4.11 -9.81 8.60
CA LEU A 186 -3.07 -8.78 8.53
C LEU A 186 -1.91 -9.09 9.49
N PRO A 187 -0.68 -8.66 9.18
CA PRO A 187 0.43 -8.78 10.13
C PRO A 187 0.12 -7.96 11.40
N GLU A 188 0.26 -8.58 12.58
CA GLU A 188 0.09 -7.88 13.86
C GLU A 188 1.39 -7.14 14.22
N SER A 189 1.63 -6.02 13.53
CA SER A 189 2.71 -5.10 13.86
C SER A 189 2.15 -3.77 14.33
N MET A 190 2.93 -3.05 15.15
CA MET A 190 2.70 -1.62 15.26
C MET A 190 2.95 -1.00 13.89
N ALA A 191 2.14 -0.02 13.49
CA ALA A 191 2.27 0.62 12.18
C ALA A 191 3.51 1.53 12.08
N LEU A 192 4.69 1.08 12.50
CA LEU A 192 5.93 1.85 12.49
C LEU A 192 6.25 2.32 11.06
N PRO A 193 6.81 3.54 10.89
CA PRO A 193 7.14 4.05 9.55
C PRO A 193 8.13 3.14 8.82
N LYS A 194 8.02 3.10 7.48
CA LYS A 194 8.90 2.31 6.60
C LYS A 194 9.08 0.83 7.01
N GLY A 195 8.06 0.22 7.65
CA GLY A 195 8.14 -1.19 8.06
C GLY A 195 9.19 -1.49 9.11
N GLU A 196 9.60 -0.50 9.93
CA GLU A 196 10.61 -0.72 10.97
C GLU A 196 10.20 -1.83 11.95
N SER A 197 11.03 -2.87 12.06
CA SER A 197 10.97 -3.85 13.16
C SER A 197 11.60 -3.26 14.43
N LEU A 198 11.08 -3.61 15.61
CA LEU A 198 11.67 -3.25 16.91
C LEU A 198 12.93 -4.07 17.24
N GLY A 199 13.58 -4.67 16.25
CA GLY A 199 14.76 -5.52 16.43
C GLY A 199 14.43 -6.98 16.75
N ALA A 200 13.30 -7.49 16.24
CA ALA A 200 13.02 -8.92 16.25
C ALA A 200 13.57 -9.56 14.96
N PHE A 201 14.40 -10.59 15.12
CA PHE A 201 14.81 -11.49 14.04
C PHE A 201 13.85 -12.70 13.98
N PRO A 202 13.76 -13.39 12.83
CA PRO A 202 14.44 -13.08 11.57
C PRO A 202 13.85 -11.84 10.89
N LEU A 203 14.69 -11.07 10.18
CA LEU A 203 14.19 -10.10 9.20
C LEU A 203 13.78 -10.85 7.92
N VAL A 204 12.87 -10.30 7.13
CA VAL A 204 12.41 -10.91 5.87
C VAL A 204 12.61 -9.96 4.69
N LEU A 205 13.34 -10.44 3.69
CA LEU A 205 13.55 -9.79 2.39
C LEU A 205 12.83 -10.58 1.30
N ALA A 206 11.74 -10.04 0.76
CA ALA A 206 11.05 -10.65 -0.36
C ALA A 206 11.69 -10.29 -1.71
N VAL A 207 11.83 -11.29 -2.57
CA VAL A 207 12.28 -11.17 -3.95
C VAL A 207 11.05 -11.03 -4.85
N ASP A 208 10.99 -9.92 -5.57
CA ASP A 208 9.89 -9.43 -6.41
C ASP A 208 8.60 -9.06 -5.67
N THR A 209 8.01 -10.03 -4.98
CA THR A 209 6.78 -9.93 -4.19
C THR A 209 6.83 -10.93 -3.03
N PRO A 210 6.31 -10.61 -1.82
CA PRO A 210 6.17 -11.60 -0.76
C PRO A 210 5.40 -12.84 -1.23
N SER A 211 5.91 -14.03 -0.96
CA SER A 211 5.30 -15.27 -1.41
C SER A 211 3.96 -15.51 -0.75
N GLY A 212 2.96 -15.88 -1.56
CA GLY A 212 1.61 -16.22 -1.11
C GLY A 212 0.60 -15.08 -1.07
N ILE A 213 0.99 -13.88 -1.51
CA ILE A 213 0.07 -12.75 -1.68
C ILE A 213 -0.56 -12.75 -3.09
N GLY A 214 -1.71 -12.09 -3.21
CA GLY A 214 -2.34 -11.81 -4.49
C GLY A 214 -1.65 -10.64 -5.21
N VAL A 215 -0.86 -10.94 -6.24
CA VAL A 215 0.00 -9.96 -6.93
C VAL A 215 -0.81 -8.88 -7.65
N ASP A 216 -1.82 -9.28 -8.43
CA ASP A 216 -2.59 -8.34 -9.27
C ASP A 216 -3.84 -7.78 -8.54
N ASP A 217 -4.37 -8.49 -7.56
CA ASP A 217 -5.61 -8.13 -6.85
C ASP A 217 -5.39 -7.55 -5.44
N GLY A 218 -4.16 -7.66 -4.93
CA GLY A 218 -3.77 -7.16 -3.63
C GLY A 218 -4.24 -7.99 -2.43
N THR A 219 -4.72 -9.22 -2.65
CA THR A 219 -5.33 -10.07 -1.61
C THR A 219 -4.31 -10.86 -0.77
N LEU A 220 -4.77 -11.47 0.32
CA LEU A 220 -4.02 -12.45 1.12
C LEU A 220 -4.78 -13.78 1.10
N PRO A 221 -4.66 -14.58 0.03
CA PRO A 221 -5.53 -15.74 -0.22
C PRO A 221 -5.26 -16.96 0.67
N GLY A 222 -4.17 -16.96 1.44
CA GLY A 222 -3.78 -18.06 2.32
C GLY A 222 -2.49 -17.73 3.08
N PRO A 223 -1.69 -18.75 3.44
CA PRO A 223 -0.43 -18.53 4.14
C PRO A 223 0.55 -17.68 3.33
N TYR A 224 1.23 -16.75 4.01
CA TYR A 224 2.22 -15.85 3.42
C TYR A 224 3.26 -15.42 4.47
N ILE A 225 4.41 -14.92 4.02
CA ILE A 225 5.45 -14.38 4.90
C ILE A 225 5.48 -12.85 4.75
N PRO A 226 5.12 -12.07 5.78
CA PRO A 226 5.26 -10.61 5.74
C PRO A 226 6.73 -10.21 5.60
N ALA A 227 7.05 -9.34 4.65
CA ALA A 227 8.39 -8.84 4.42
C ALA A 227 8.66 -7.56 5.22
N ASP A 228 9.89 -7.39 5.71
CA ASP A 228 10.40 -6.10 6.18
C ASP A 228 10.81 -5.22 4.98
N VAL A 229 11.33 -5.85 3.93
CA VAL A 229 11.70 -5.21 2.66
C VAL A 229 11.29 -6.09 1.50
N THR A 230 10.72 -5.51 0.44
CA THR A 230 10.47 -6.18 -0.84
C THR A 230 11.26 -5.50 -1.94
N VAL A 231 12.08 -6.25 -2.67
CA VAL A 231 12.79 -5.75 -3.86
C VAL A 231 11.99 -6.16 -5.09
N THR A 232 11.34 -5.20 -5.74
CA THR A 232 10.54 -5.43 -6.95
C THR A 232 11.26 -4.92 -8.19
N PHE A 233 11.08 -5.61 -9.31
CA PHE A 233 11.91 -5.41 -10.50
C PHE A 233 11.14 -4.82 -11.68
N GLY A 234 11.77 -3.84 -12.35
CA GLY A 234 11.35 -3.22 -13.59
C GLY A 234 10.12 -2.32 -13.48
N ALA A 235 9.07 -2.77 -12.79
CA ALA A 235 7.88 -2.00 -12.50
C ALA A 235 7.23 -2.50 -11.21
N MET A 236 6.51 -1.63 -10.50
CA MET A 236 5.70 -2.04 -9.36
C MET A 236 4.54 -2.93 -9.80
N LYS A 237 4.15 -3.86 -8.92
CA LYS A 237 2.96 -4.71 -9.09
C LYS A 237 1.85 -4.23 -8.16
N PRO A 238 0.56 -4.48 -8.47
CA PRO A 238 -0.55 -3.95 -7.68
C PRO A 238 -0.48 -4.28 -6.19
N CYS A 239 0.04 -5.45 -5.81
CA CYS A 239 0.23 -5.85 -4.41
C CYS A 239 1.11 -4.90 -3.59
N ALA A 240 2.01 -4.15 -4.23
CA ALA A 240 2.83 -3.15 -3.58
C ALA A 240 2.02 -1.92 -3.10
N MET A 241 0.79 -1.74 -3.61
CA MET A 241 -0.01 -0.52 -3.42
C MET A 241 -1.45 -0.82 -2.96
N LEU A 242 -1.94 -2.04 -3.19
CA LEU A 242 -3.29 -2.46 -2.85
C LEU A 242 -3.36 -3.17 -1.48
N PRO A 243 -4.25 -2.74 -0.58
CA PRO A 243 -4.53 -3.49 0.63
C PRO A 243 -5.34 -4.76 0.32
N PRO A 244 -5.22 -5.83 1.13
CA PRO A 244 -4.36 -5.96 2.32
C PRO A 244 -2.87 -6.24 2.04
N SER A 245 -2.49 -6.73 0.86
CA SER A 245 -1.12 -7.21 0.58
C SER A 245 -0.02 -6.15 0.71
N ALA A 246 -0.33 -4.87 0.44
CA ALA A 246 0.62 -3.77 0.61
C ALA A 246 1.18 -3.68 2.04
N TYR A 247 0.41 -4.13 3.05
CA TYR A 247 0.86 -4.17 4.44
C TYR A 247 1.86 -5.31 4.73
N ALA A 248 1.97 -6.28 3.83
CA ALA A 248 2.92 -7.39 3.89
C ALA A 248 4.20 -7.13 3.08
N CYS A 249 4.28 -6.04 2.31
CA CYS A 249 5.43 -5.76 1.45
C CYS A 249 6.58 -5.03 2.17
N GLY A 250 6.35 -4.50 3.36
CA GLY A 250 7.36 -3.74 4.10
C GLY A 250 7.83 -2.48 3.35
N GLN A 251 9.12 -2.16 3.44
CA GLN A 251 9.74 -1.12 2.63
C GLN A 251 9.98 -1.62 1.20
N LEU A 252 9.46 -0.89 0.22
CA LEU A 252 9.64 -1.23 -1.19
C LEU A 252 10.97 -0.68 -1.72
N VAL A 253 11.72 -1.54 -2.42
CA VAL A 253 12.86 -1.17 -3.26
C VAL A 253 12.48 -1.49 -4.70
N LEU A 254 12.52 -0.48 -5.58
CA LEU A 254 12.21 -0.65 -7.00
C LEU A 254 13.51 -0.60 -7.81
N VAL A 255 13.75 -1.65 -8.58
CA VAL A 255 14.92 -1.76 -9.47
C VAL A 255 14.51 -1.35 -10.87
N ASP A 256 15.16 -0.34 -11.44
CA ASP A 256 14.90 0.10 -12.80
C ASP A 256 15.63 -0.76 -13.83
N PHE A 257 14.87 -1.29 -14.79
CA PHE A 257 15.37 -2.05 -15.93
C PHE A 257 15.22 -1.30 -17.26
N ASP A 258 14.83 -0.02 -17.22
CA ASP A 258 14.57 0.84 -18.37
C ASP A 258 13.43 0.26 -19.23
N PHE A 259 12.33 -0.12 -18.57
CA PHE A 259 11.12 -0.65 -19.23
C PHE A 259 10.39 0.47 -19.99
N ASP A 260 9.96 0.18 -21.22
CA ASP A 260 9.04 1.05 -21.96
C ASP A 260 7.60 0.82 -21.47
N THR A 261 7.16 1.65 -20.51
CA THR A 261 5.81 1.58 -19.91
C THR A 261 4.75 2.29 -20.75
N ALA A 262 5.13 3.21 -21.63
CA ALA A 262 4.21 4.06 -22.38
C ALA A 262 3.10 3.32 -23.18
N PRO A 263 3.29 2.07 -23.68
CA PRO A 263 2.24 1.32 -24.34
C PRO A 263 1.18 0.70 -23.41
N PHE A 264 1.37 0.73 -22.09
CA PHE A 264 0.58 0.01 -21.11
C PHE A 264 -0.17 0.96 -20.18
N THR A 265 -1.41 0.64 -19.87
CA THR A 265 -2.18 1.38 -18.86
C THR A 265 -1.84 0.82 -17.48
N PRO A 266 -1.49 1.66 -16.49
CA PRO A 266 -1.31 1.21 -15.12
C PRO A 266 -2.57 0.49 -14.60
N ALA A 267 -2.38 -0.63 -13.91
CA ALA A 267 -3.46 -1.31 -13.22
C ALA A 267 -3.90 -0.53 -11.96
N VAL A 268 -2.94 0.15 -11.31
CA VAL A 268 -3.17 0.97 -10.11
C VAL A 268 -2.18 2.14 -10.11
N GLU A 269 -2.62 3.33 -9.74
CA GLU A 269 -1.76 4.50 -9.51
C GLU A 269 -1.86 5.00 -8.07
N ALA A 270 -0.77 5.47 -7.46
CA ALA A 270 -0.81 6.18 -6.18
C ALA A 270 -0.89 7.68 -6.38
N MET A 271 -1.75 8.33 -5.59
CA MET A 271 -1.75 9.79 -5.50
C MET A 271 -0.48 10.28 -4.80
N ILE A 272 0.34 11.03 -5.56
CA ILE A 272 1.57 11.66 -5.10
C ILE A 272 1.40 13.18 -4.88
N PRO A 273 2.25 13.81 -4.05
CA PRO A 273 2.15 15.25 -3.76
C PRO A 273 2.18 16.13 -5.01
N ARG A 274 2.99 15.81 -6.03
CA ARG A 274 3.09 16.59 -7.27
C ARG A 274 1.75 16.61 -8.02
N THR A 275 1.17 15.44 -8.30
CA THR A 275 -0.14 15.30 -8.95
C THR A 275 -1.23 16.01 -8.15
N ALA A 276 -1.20 15.87 -6.81
CA ALA A 276 -2.14 16.58 -5.94
C ALA A 276 -2.00 18.10 -6.05
N ALA A 277 -0.78 18.64 -6.07
CA ALA A 277 -0.51 20.06 -6.25
C ALA A 277 -1.00 20.56 -7.62
N GLN A 278 -0.72 19.83 -8.70
CA GLN A 278 -1.14 20.17 -10.06
C GLN A 278 -2.67 20.33 -10.21
N MET A 279 -3.43 19.57 -9.42
CA MET A 279 -4.89 19.55 -9.45
C MET A 279 -5.54 20.61 -8.54
N ILE A 280 -4.77 21.28 -7.66
CA ILE A 280 -5.31 22.37 -6.83
C ILE A 280 -5.53 23.61 -7.68
N ARG A 281 -6.76 24.13 -7.64
CA ARG A 281 -7.10 25.39 -8.32
C ARG A 281 -6.45 26.58 -7.63
N MET A 282 -5.46 27.18 -8.27
CA MET A 282 -4.82 28.41 -7.82
C MET A 282 -5.76 29.63 -7.94
N PRO A 283 -5.72 30.58 -6.98
CA PRO A 283 -6.51 31.80 -7.07
C PRO A 283 -5.96 32.76 -8.13
N HIS A 284 -6.86 33.37 -8.91
CA HIS A 284 -6.54 34.39 -9.91
C HIS A 284 -7.03 35.78 -9.50
N ILE A 285 -6.41 36.85 -10.04
CA ILE A 285 -6.79 38.25 -9.74
C ILE A 285 -8.26 38.56 -10.04
N ALA A 286 -8.83 37.92 -11.07
CA ALA A 286 -10.21 38.12 -11.48
C ALA A 286 -11.21 37.30 -10.65
N ASP A 287 -10.75 36.53 -9.68
CA ASP A 287 -11.61 35.62 -8.94
C ASP A 287 -12.65 36.33 -8.08
N SER A 288 -13.83 35.70 -8.04
CA SER A 288 -14.88 35.98 -7.07
C SER A 288 -15.11 34.75 -6.20
N LYS A 289 -15.89 34.93 -5.13
CA LYS A 289 -16.37 33.80 -4.31
C LYS A 289 -17.16 32.74 -5.09
N TYR A 290 -17.63 33.06 -6.30
CA TYR A 290 -18.33 32.11 -7.17
C TYR A 290 -17.37 31.37 -8.10
N SER A 291 -16.34 32.03 -8.65
CA SER A 291 -15.38 31.39 -9.55
C SER A 291 -14.39 30.48 -8.82
N ARG A 292 -14.22 30.67 -7.52
CA ARG A 292 -13.49 29.75 -6.62
C ARG A 292 -14.30 28.52 -6.19
N GLY A 293 -15.46 28.29 -6.79
CA GLY A 293 -16.36 27.18 -6.46
C GLY A 293 -17.32 27.49 -5.32
N VAL A 294 -18.53 26.91 -5.39
CA VAL A 294 -19.52 26.92 -4.31
C VAL A 294 -19.91 25.48 -3.98
N VAL A 295 -19.66 25.06 -2.75
CA VAL A 295 -20.04 23.73 -2.25
C VAL A 295 -21.37 23.80 -1.50
N GLY A 296 -22.29 22.91 -1.83
CA GLY A 296 -23.57 22.72 -1.15
C GLY A 296 -23.51 21.56 -0.16
N LEU A 297 -23.99 21.76 1.06
CA LEU A 297 -23.96 20.76 2.13
C LEU A 297 -25.39 20.43 2.59
N ILE A 298 -25.75 19.16 2.48
CA ILE A 298 -26.96 18.56 3.04
C ILE A 298 -26.51 17.49 4.03
N THR A 299 -25.88 17.96 5.10
CA THR A 299 -25.21 17.14 6.12
C THR A 299 -25.73 17.49 7.51
N GLY A 300 -25.59 16.53 8.42
CA GLY A 300 -26.11 16.56 9.78
C GLY A 300 -27.63 16.40 9.87
N SER A 301 -28.06 16.02 11.07
CA SER A 301 -29.47 15.84 11.41
C SER A 301 -29.77 16.49 12.76
N GLN A 302 -31.02 16.41 13.21
CA GLN A 302 -31.37 16.84 14.57
C GLN A 302 -30.60 16.05 15.63
N SER A 303 -30.32 14.76 15.38
CA SER A 303 -29.62 13.87 16.30
C SER A 303 -28.10 13.98 16.18
N TYR A 304 -27.58 14.18 14.97
CA TYR A 304 -26.15 14.25 14.68
C TYR A 304 -25.75 15.58 14.02
N PRO A 305 -25.91 16.73 14.71
CA PRO A 305 -25.54 18.03 14.14
C PRO A 305 -24.02 18.23 14.03
N GLY A 306 -23.21 17.41 14.70
CA GLY A 306 -21.74 17.51 14.66
C GLY A 306 -21.16 17.28 13.26
N ALA A 307 -21.73 16.34 12.50
CA ALA A 307 -21.30 16.07 11.12
C ALA A 307 -21.47 17.29 10.21
N ALA A 308 -22.52 18.10 10.43
CA ALA A 308 -22.71 19.34 9.70
C ALA A 308 -21.60 20.36 10.01
N VAL A 309 -21.23 20.48 11.29
CA VAL A 309 -20.18 21.41 11.73
C VAL A 309 -18.82 20.98 11.16
N LEU A 310 -18.47 19.69 11.27
CA LEU A 310 -17.20 19.16 10.78
C LEU A 310 -17.09 19.30 9.25
N SER A 311 -18.09 18.85 8.49
CA SER A 311 -18.07 18.96 7.03
C SER A 311 -18.10 20.40 6.53
N ALA A 312 -18.85 21.30 7.18
CA ALA A 312 -18.86 22.72 6.83
C ALA A 312 -17.53 23.41 7.13
N HIS A 313 -16.92 23.13 8.28
CA HIS A 313 -15.65 23.74 8.65
C HIS A 313 -14.52 23.21 7.77
N ALA A 314 -14.46 21.89 7.53
CA ALA A 314 -13.49 21.28 6.61
C ALA A 314 -13.59 21.89 5.20
N ALA A 315 -14.81 22.02 4.67
CA ALA A 315 -15.02 22.65 3.37
C ALA A 315 -14.54 24.11 3.34
N ALA A 316 -14.74 24.87 4.42
CA ALA A 316 -14.43 26.30 4.48
C ALA A 316 -12.93 26.58 4.36
N VAL A 317 -12.14 25.68 4.94
CA VAL A 317 -10.68 25.78 4.97
C VAL A 317 -10.01 25.04 3.81
N SER A 318 -10.79 24.41 2.92
CA SER A 318 -10.30 23.62 1.79
C SER A 318 -10.35 24.39 0.46
N ASN A 319 -9.91 25.66 0.45
CA ASN A 319 -9.77 26.52 -0.73
C ASN A 319 -11.04 26.82 -1.56
N VAL A 320 -12.25 26.50 -1.07
CA VAL A 320 -13.51 26.85 -1.74
C VAL A 320 -13.85 28.33 -1.62
N GLY A 321 -14.56 28.88 -2.60
CA GLY A 321 -15.00 30.28 -2.59
C GLY A 321 -16.17 30.58 -1.64
N MET A 322 -17.10 29.64 -1.50
CA MET A 322 -18.32 29.82 -0.71
C MET A 322 -18.94 28.47 -0.31
N ILE A 323 -19.51 28.43 0.90
CA ILE A 323 -20.32 27.30 1.37
C ILE A 323 -21.80 27.67 1.37
N ARG A 324 -22.64 26.75 0.92
CA ARG A 324 -24.08 26.76 1.13
C ARG A 324 -24.50 25.61 2.03
N TYR A 325 -25.08 25.91 3.18
CA TYR A 325 -25.55 24.89 4.11
C TYR A 325 -27.08 24.76 4.06
N CYS A 326 -27.58 23.53 3.99
CA CYS A 326 -28.99 23.19 3.80
C CYS A 326 -29.47 22.12 4.79
N GLY A 327 -29.30 22.38 6.09
CA GLY A 327 -29.65 21.46 7.16
C GLY A 327 -30.88 21.82 8.01
N PRO A 328 -31.16 21.06 9.08
CA PRO A 328 -32.13 21.45 10.09
C PRO A 328 -31.63 22.64 10.93
N THR A 329 -32.55 23.47 11.46
CA THR A 329 -32.22 24.70 12.21
C THR A 329 -31.20 24.51 13.34
N ARG A 330 -31.27 23.39 14.07
CA ARG A 330 -30.29 23.09 15.12
C ARG A 330 -28.87 23.01 14.58
N ALA A 331 -28.69 22.39 13.43
CA ALA A 331 -27.39 22.27 12.79
C ALA A 331 -26.99 23.59 12.12
N GLU A 332 -27.93 24.33 11.50
CA GLU A 332 -27.67 25.69 10.96
C GLU A 332 -27.10 26.62 12.04
N ASP A 333 -27.70 26.66 13.23
CA ASP A 333 -27.26 27.51 14.35
C ASP A 333 -25.84 27.14 14.82
N LEU A 334 -25.49 25.84 14.79
CA LEU A 334 -24.18 25.35 15.19
C LEU A 334 -23.13 25.60 14.11
N VAL A 335 -23.47 25.42 12.83
CA VAL A 335 -22.60 25.76 11.71
C VAL A 335 -22.30 27.25 11.71
N LEU A 336 -23.31 28.13 11.87
CA LEU A 336 -23.08 29.59 11.92
C LEU A 336 -22.21 30.05 13.08
N ARG A 337 -22.17 29.26 14.17
CA ARG A 337 -21.31 29.56 15.31
C ARG A 337 -19.84 29.27 15.02
N GLU A 338 -19.57 28.21 14.27
CA GLU A 338 -18.20 27.78 13.93
C GLU A 338 -17.70 28.43 12.63
N VAL A 339 -18.56 28.50 11.62
CA VAL A 339 -18.31 28.98 10.25
C VAL A 339 -19.30 30.12 9.92
N PRO A 340 -19.08 31.34 10.45
CA PRO A 340 -20.00 32.46 10.26
C PRO A 340 -20.14 32.94 8.80
N GLU A 341 -19.19 32.59 7.93
CA GLU A 341 -19.21 32.84 6.48
C GLU A 341 -20.11 31.89 5.69
N ALA A 342 -20.59 30.80 6.30
CA ALA A 342 -21.49 29.85 5.66
C ALA A 342 -22.83 30.51 5.32
N VAL A 343 -23.31 30.29 4.09
CA VAL A 343 -24.58 30.86 3.63
C VAL A 343 -25.69 29.83 3.75
N MET A 344 -26.68 30.12 4.59
CA MET A 344 -27.81 29.22 4.82
C MET A 344 -28.79 29.22 3.64
N GLY A 345 -29.32 28.04 3.32
CA GLY A 345 -30.38 27.84 2.35
C GLY A 345 -29.92 27.52 0.92
N GLN A 346 -30.91 27.25 0.07
CA GLN A 346 -30.70 26.77 -1.29
C GLN A 346 -30.12 27.85 -2.21
N GLY A 347 -29.41 27.42 -3.26
CA GLY A 347 -28.94 28.27 -4.33
C GLY A 347 -28.03 27.51 -5.31
N HIS A 348 -27.39 28.26 -6.21
CA HIS A 348 -26.41 27.69 -7.12
C HIS A 348 -25.20 27.14 -6.35
N VAL A 349 -24.80 25.93 -6.73
CA VAL A 349 -23.61 25.22 -6.27
C VAL A 349 -22.92 24.56 -7.47
N GLN A 350 -21.64 24.28 -7.30
CA GLN A 350 -20.79 23.58 -8.25
C GLN A 350 -20.40 22.18 -7.78
N ALA A 351 -20.60 21.85 -6.51
CA ALA A 351 -20.60 20.49 -6.02
C ALA A 351 -21.55 20.34 -4.82
N TRP A 352 -22.00 19.12 -4.55
CA TRP A 352 -22.79 18.77 -3.36
C TRP A 352 -22.04 17.80 -2.45
N VAL A 353 -22.32 17.87 -1.15
CA VAL A 353 -21.99 16.83 -0.16
C VAL A 353 -23.27 16.49 0.59
N VAL A 354 -23.61 15.22 0.64
CA VAL A 354 -24.84 14.73 1.26
C VAL A 354 -24.60 13.51 2.14
N GLY A 355 -25.41 13.37 3.19
CA GLY A 355 -25.56 12.12 3.93
C GLY A 355 -24.75 11.97 5.23
N SER A 356 -23.60 12.64 5.37
CA SER A 356 -22.85 12.66 6.63
C SER A 356 -23.74 13.12 7.79
N GLY A 357 -23.88 12.31 8.85
CA GLY A 357 -24.77 12.58 10.00
C GLY A 357 -26.28 12.50 9.73
N VAL A 358 -26.70 12.03 8.56
CA VAL A 358 -28.08 11.66 8.25
C VAL A 358 -28.27 10.18 8.64
N PRO A 359 -29.37 9.80 9.31
CA PRO A 359 -29.62 8.39 9.63
C PRO A 359 -29.85 7.56 8.36
N SER A 360 -29.46 6.27 8.39
CA SER A 360 -29.84 5.28 7.38
C SER A 360 -31.34 4.94 7.47
N ALA A 361 -31.91 4.23 6.48
CA ALA A 361 -33.30 3.77 6.55
C ALA A 361 -33.60 2.95 7.82
N GLU A 362 -32.66 2.13 8.29
CA GLU A 362 -32.82 1.31 9.49
C GLU A 362 -32.84 2.15 10.78
N ALA A 363 -32.10 3.26 10.79
CA ALA A 363 -32.00 4.16 11.94
C ALA A 363 -33.11 5.22 11.97
N ASP A 364 -33.80 5.46 10.85
CA ASP A 364 -34.96 6.35 10.76
C ASP A 364 -36.27 5.57 11.00
N GLU A 365 -36.52 5.17 12.26
CA GLU A 365 -37.69 4.38 12.67
C GLU A 365 -39.05 4.98 12.25
N ASN A 366 -39.11 6.30 12.03
CA ASN A 366 -40.32 7.01 11.66
C ASN A 366 -40.42 7.34 10.16
N GLY A 367 -39.32 7.24 9.40
CA GLY A 367 -39.27 7.53 7.97
C GLY A 367 -39.56 8.99 7.58
N ASP A 368 -39.55 9.89 8.55
CA ASP A 368 -39.99 11.28 8.42
C ASP A 368 -38.80 12.28 8.39
N ASP A 369 -37.56 11.79 8.24
CA ASP A 369 -36.39 12.67 8.21
C ASP A 369 -36.39 13.54 6.94
N VAL A 370 -36.54 14.84 7.15
CA VAL A 370 -36.62 15.86 6.08
C VAL A 370 -35.32 15.95 5.27
N GLN A 371 -34.16 15.61 5.86
CA GLN A 371 -32.90 15.57 5.11
C GLN A 371 -32.88 14.38 4.16
N ARG A 372 -33.32 13.19 4.59
CA ARG A 372 -33.43 12.01 3.70
C ARG A 372 -34.30 12.29 2.48
N GLU A 373 -35.46 12.92 2.65
CA GLU A 373 -36.33 13.25 1.51
C GLU A 373 -35.71 14.29 0.56
N ARG A 374 -35.01 15.28 1.13
CA ARG A 374 -34.27 16.26 0.33
C ARG A 374 -33.15 15.60 -0.48
N ILE A 375 -32.40 14.69 0.14
CA ILE A 375 -31.32 13.94 -0.50
C ILE A 375 -31.90 13.05 -1.61
N ARG A 376 -32.95 12.29 -1.33
CA ARG A 376 -33.64 11.45 -2.32
C ARG A 376 -34.11 12.26 -3.53
N THR A 377 -34.73 13.41 -3.30
CA THR A 377 -35.18 14.30 -4.39
C THR A 377 -34.02 14.83 -5.23
N LEU A 378 -32.87 15.11 -4.60
CA LEU A 378 -31.66 15.55 -5.29
C LEU A 378 -31.03 14.40 -6.09
N LEU A 379 -30.82 13.26 -5.45
CA LEU A 379 -30.20 12.05 -6.04
C LEU A 379 -30.99 11.50 -7.22
N ALA A 380 -32.33 11.61 -7.22
CA ALA A 380 -33.16 11.22 -8.37
C ALA A 380 -32.80 11.94 -9.68
N ARG A 381 -32.05 13.05 -9.65
CA ARG A 381 -31.56 13.76 -10.85
C ARG A 381 -30.21 13.24 -11.36
N TYR A 382 -29.51 12.46 -10.55
CA TYR A 382 -28.25 11.81 -10.89
C TYR A 382 -28.43 10.39 -11.42
N ASP A 383 -29.67 9.97 -11.62
CA ASP A 383 -29.98 8.75 -12.34
C ASP A 383 -29.52 8.90 -13.80
N ALA A 384 -28.69 7.97 -14.27
CA ALA A 384 -28.12 7.99 -15.61
C ALA A 384 -29.19 7.95 -16.71
N THR A 385 -30.40 7.49 -16.40
CA THR A 385 -31.53 7.44 -17.34
C THR A 385 -32.31 8.75 -17.46
N VAL A 386 -32.05 9.73 -16.57
CA VAL A 386 -32.74 11.02 -16.55
C VAL A 386 -32.09 12.01 -17.50
N ASP A 387 -32.90 12.67 -18.33
CA ASP A 387 -32.44 13.67 -19.29
C ASP A 387 -31.85 14.90 -18.56
N GLY A 388 -30.62 15.29 -18.92
CA GLY A 388 -29.86 16.35 -18.26
C GLY A 388 -29.10 15.94 -16.99
N SER A 389 -29.06 14.64 -16.64
CA SER A 389 -28.24 14.14 -15.51
C SER A 389 -26.75 14.44 -15.70
N ALA A 390 -26.26 14.40 -16.94
CA ALA A 390 -24.88 14.76 -17.28
C ALA A 390 -24.54 16.26 -17.10
N ASP A 391 -25.54 17.14 -16.99
CA ASP A 391 -25.33 18.58 -16.72
C ASP A 391 -25.35 18.91 -15.22
N MET A 392 -25.55 17.90 -14.36
CA MET A 392 -25.53 18.10 -12.92
C MET A 392 -24.10 18.45 -12.44
N PRO A 393 -23.96 19.10 -11.27
CA PRO A 393 -22.66 19.26 -10.64
C PRO A 393 -22.23 17.96 -9.94
N PRO A 394 -20.93 17.67 -9.76
CA PRO A 394 -20.48 16.52 -8.98
C PRO A 394 -21.06 16.48 -7.56
N ILE A 395 -21.26 15.27 -7.03
CA ILE A 395 -21.88 15.05 -5.71
C ILE A 395 -21.14 13.98 -4.92
N VAL A 396 -20.80 14.29 -3.67
CA VAL A 396 -20.31 13.34 -2.66
C VAL A 396 -21.49 12.80 -1.87
N VAL A 397 -21.65 11.48 -1.86
CA VAL A 397 -22.70 10.74 -1.14
C VAL A 397 -22.03 9.89 -0.07
N ASP A 398 -22.25 10.26 1.19
CA ASP A 398 -21.61 9.63 2.33
C ASP A 398 -22.63 9.03 3.30
N ALA A 399 -22.18 8.06 4.10
CA ALA A 399 -22.89 7.50 5.23
C ALA A 399 -24.37 7.17 4.97
N GLY A 400 -25.29 7.84 5.67
CA GLY A 400 -26.73 7.56 5.60
C GLY A 400 -27.42 7.97 4.31
N ALA A 401 -26.70 8.44 3.29
CA ALA A 401 -27.26 8.67 1.96
C ALA A 401 -26.95 7.55 0.96
N LEU A 402 -26.08 6.60 1.29
CA LEU A 402 -25.68 5.52 0.37
C LEU A 402 -26.87 4.62 -0.01
N ASP A 403 -27.83 4.44 0.89
CA ASP A 403 -29.05 3.67 0.64
C ASP A 403 -30.10 4.44 -0.20
N LEU A 404 -29.83 5.70 -0.55
CA LEU A 404 -30.70 6.55 -1.36
C LEU A 404 -30.21 6.71 -2.81
N LEU A 405 -29.15 6.00 -3.19
CA LEU A 405 -28.60 6.03 -4.54
C LEU A 405 -29.62 5.57 -5.60
N PRO A 406 -29.68 6.21 -6.77
CA PRO A 406 -30.46 5.75 -7.92
C PRO A 406 -30.16 4.31 -8.35
N GLU A 407 -30.96 3.76 -9.28
CA GLU A 407 -30.70 2.45 -9.86
C GLU A 407 -29.35 2.41 -10.60
N THR A 408 -29.09 3.43 -11.40
CA THR A 408 -27.82 3.63 -12.12
C THR A 408 -27.42 5.09 -11.98
N CYS A 409 -26.23 5.35 -11.46
CA CYS A 409 -25.67 6.67 -11.24
C CYS A 409 -24.88 7.15 -12.46
N THR A 410 -24.80 8.45 -12.63
CA THR A 410 -23.79 9.08 -13.49
C THR A 410 -22.40 9.03 -12.84
N SER A 411 -21.32 9.09 -13.63
CA SER A 411 -19.93 9.14 -13.15
C SER A 411 -19.62 10.29 -12.18
N GLN A 412 -20.43 11.35 -12.20
CA GLN A 412 -20.36 12.50 -11.30
C GLN A 412 -20.70 12.20 -9.82
N VAL A 413 -21.31 11.05 -9.57
CA VAL A 413 -21.63 10.60 -8.21
C VAL A 413 -20.39 9.94 -7.61
N LEU A 414 -19.85 10.54 -6.56
CA LEU A 414 -18.80 9.97 -5.73
C LEU A 414 -19.41 9.40 -4.46
N ILE A 415 -19.27 8.10 -4.21
CA ILE A 415 -19.68 7.47 -2.96
C ILE A 415 -18.46 7.25 -2.06
N THR A 416 -18.60 7.46 -0.75
CA THR A 416 -17.47 7.37 0.21
C THR A 416 -17.69 6.32 1.32
N PRO A 417 -18.01 5.05 1.00
CA PRO A 417 -18.30 4.04 2.03
C PRO A 417 -17.06 3.64 2.83
N HIS A 418 -17.24 3.28 4.10
CA HIS A 418 -16.31 2.37 4.80
C HIS A 418 -16.68 0.91 4.51
N ALA A 419 -15.86 -0.06 4.92
CA ALA A 419 -16.08 -1.49 4.62
C ALA A 419 -17.51 -1.99 4.94
N GLY A 420 -18.00 -1.75 6.16
CA GLY A 420 -19.38 -2.11 6.53
C GLY A 420 -20.51 -1.32 5.83
N GLU A 421 -20.24 -0.12 5.28
CA GLU A 421 -21.18 0.60 4.42
C GLU A 421 -21.22 -0.02 3.03
N LEU A 422 -20.04 -0.35 2.49
CA LEU A 422 -19.91 -1.00 1.18
C LEU A 422 -20.56 -2.39 1.17
N ALA A 423 -20.28 -3.21 2.17
CA ALA A 423 -20.89 -4.53 2.32
C ALA A 423 -22.42 -4.46 2.32
N ARG A 424 -22.99 -3.49 3.06
CA ARG A 424 -24.44 -3.24 3.06
C ARG A 424 -24.93 -2.78 1.70
N LEU A 425 -24.22 -1.88 1.02
CA LEU A 425 -24.59 -1.42 -0.31
C LEU A 425 -24.65 -2.59 -1.31
N ILE A 426 -23.61 -3.43 -1.34
CA ILE A 426 -23.53 -4.63 -2.19
C ILE A 426 -24.71 -5.56 -1.89
N ALA A 427 -24.92 -5.95 -0.63
CA ALA A 427 -25.99 -6.87 -0.24
C ALA A 427 -27.40 -6.38 -0.60
N HIS A 428 -27.61 -5.06 -0.75
CA HIS A 428 -28.91 -4.48 -1.14
C HIS A 428 -29.08 -4.30 -2.65
N ARG A 429 -28.00 -4.22 -3.41
CA ARG A 429 -28.02 -3.78 -4.82
C ARG A 429 -27.61 -4.86 -5.80
N ASP A 430 -26.80 -5.81 -5.35
CA ASP A 430 -26.33 -6.89 -6.18
C ASP A 430 -27.34 -8.04 -6.17
N ASP A 431 -27.82 -8.43 -7.35
CA ASP A 431 -28.74 -9.56 -7.52
C ASP A 431 -28.03 -10.92 -7.40
N ASP A 432 -26.70 -10.94 -7.31
CA ASP A 432 -25.93 -12.16 -7.04
C ASP A 432 -26.20 -12.69 -5.63
N ALA A 433 -26.55 -13.98 -5.53
CA ALA A 433 -26.78 -14.64 -4.26
C ALA A 433 -25.54 -14.68 -3.36
N ALA A 434 -24.33 -14.73 -3.93
CA ALA A 434 -23.08 -14.67 -3.17
C ALA A 434 -22.85 -13.27 -2.57
N ALA A 435 -23.31 -12.22 -3.24
CA ALA A 435 -23.18 -10.84 -2.81
C ALA A 435 -24.15 -10.48 -1.65
N ALA A 436 -25.23 -11.24 -1.48
CA ALA A 436 -26.24 -10.99 -0.44
C ALA A 436 -25.74 -11.20 1.01
N GLU A 437 -24.66 -11.96 1.20
CA GLU A 437 -24.09 -12.28 2.52
C GLU A 437 -22.76 -11.57 2.81
N VAL A 438 -22.34 -10.63 1.94
CA VAL A 438 -21.06 -9.92 2.07
C VAL A 438 -20.99 -9.17 3.39
N THR A 439 -19.87 -9.34 4.08
CA THR A 439 -19.58 -8.70 5.37
C THR A 439 -18.50 -7.63 5.22
N ALA A 440 -18.35 -6.82 6.27
CA ALA A 440 -17.24 -5.87 6.32
C ALA A 440 -15.86 -6.56 6.29
N ALA A 441 -15.76 -7.81 6.78
CA ALA A 441 -14.51 -8.56 6.76
C ALA A 441 -14.16 -8.99 5.34
N ASP A 442 -15.13 -9.43 4.55
CA ASP A 442 -14.93 -9.79 3.14
C ASP A 442 -14.48 -8.57 2.33
N VAL A 443 -15.09 -7.41 2.59
CA VAL A 443 -14.65 -6.14 1.97
C VAL A 443 -13.22 -5.76 2.35
N LEU A 444 -12.78 -6.04 3.58
CA LEU A 444 -11.41 -5.77 4.01
C LEU A 444 -10.41 -6.79 3.47
N ALA A 445 -10.85 -8.02 3.19
CA ALA A 445 -10.03 -9.08 2.60
C ALA A 445 -9.80 -8.85 1.10
N GLU A 446 -10.80 -8.33 0.37
CA GLU A 446 -10.73 -8.06 -1.07
C GLU A 446 -11.19 -6.62 -1.43
N PRO A 447 -10.52 -5.56 -0.95
CA PRO A 447 -10.99 -4.17 -1.10
C PRO A 447 -11.17 -3.73 -2.55
N LEU A 448 -10.23 -4.07 -3.44
CA LEU A 448 -10.31 -3.72 -4.85
C LEU A 448 -11.51 -4.40 -5.50
N HIS A 449 -11.66 -5.72 -5.28
CA HIS A 449 -12.77 -6.50 -5.84
C HIS A 449 -14.13 -5.87 -5.49
N TRP A 450 -14.37 -5.60 -4.21
CA TRP A 450 -15.66 -5.07 -3.76
C TRP A 450 -15.88 -3.60 -4.14
N ALA A 451 -14.82 -2.79 -4.23
CA ALA A 451 -14.92 -1.41 -4.72
C ALA A 451 -15.27 -1.38 -6.21
N THR A 452 -14.60 -2.20 -7.03
CA THR A 452 -14.90 -2.36 -8.45
C THR A 452 -16.30 -2.91 -8.65
N ARG A 453 -16.73 -3.90 -7.86
CA ARG A 453 -18.09 -4.42 -7.93
C ARG A 453 -19.14 -3.35 -7.64
N ALA A 454 -18.91 -2.49 -6.64
CA ALA A 454 -19.80 -1.38 -6.36
C ALA A 454 -19.83 -0.35 -7.49
N TRP A 455 -18.69 -0.07 -8.12
CA TRP A 455 -18.63 0.77 -9.32
C TRP A 455 -19.46 0.16 -10.45
N GLU A 456 -19.33 -1.14 -10.73
CA GLU A 456 -20.08 -1.84 -11.79
C GLU A 456 -21.60 -1.78 -11.57
N ILE A 457 -22.08 -2.10 -10.36
CA ILE A 457 -23.53 -2.22 -10.10
C ILE A 457 -24.21 -0.87 -9.88
N THR A 458 -23.45 0.18 -9.56
CA THR A 458 -24.01 1.52 -9.31
C THR A 458 -23.72 2.51 -10.42
N GLY A 459 -22.62 2.37 -11.17
CA GLY A 459 -22.08 3.40 -12.06
C GLY A 459 -21.46 4.61 -11.35
N ALA A 460 -21.42 4.63 -10.02
CA ALA A 460 -20.82 5.72 -9.25
C ALA A 460 -19.29 5.54 -9.17
N THR A 461 -18.57 6.66 -9.09
CA THR A 461 -17.17 6.65 -8.63
C THR A 461 -17.14 6.24 -7.16
N VAL A 462 -16.27 5.30 -6.79
CA VAL A 462 -16.21 4.73 -5.44
C VAL A 462 -14.93 5.16 -4.76
N LEU A 463 -15.01 5.72 -3.55
CA LEU A 463 -13.88 5.93 -2.65
C LEU A 463 -14.10 5.07 -1.41
N LEU A 464 -13.42 3.92 -1.36
CA LEU A 464 -13.46 2.99 -0.23
C LEU A 464 -12.45 3.45 0.84
N LYS A 465 -12.98 3.89 1.98
CA LYS A 465 -12.19 4.38 3.12
C LYS A 465 -11.39 3.23 3.74
N GLY A 466 -10.08 3.43 3.90
CA GLY A 466 -9.13 2.51 4.53
C GLY A 466 -7.82 3.24 4.87
N ALA A 467 -6.86 2.53 5.49
CA ALA A 467 -5.53 3.09 5.73
C ALA A 467 -4.82 3.43 4.41
N ILE A 468 -4.93 2.53 3.43
CA ILE A 468 -4.88 2.88 2.01
C ILE A 468 -6.32 3.05 1.53
N THR A 469 -6.67 4.26 1.09
CA THR A 469 -7.96 4.53 0.46
C THR A 469 -7.91 4.07 -0.99
N VAL A 470 -8.87 3.25 -1.42
CA VAL A 470 -8.99 2.75 -2.80
C VAL A 470 -10.07 3.55 -3.53
N ILE A 471 -9.73 4.14 -4.66
CA ILE A 471 -10.64 4.92 -5.50
C ILE A 471 -10.81 4.18 -6.84
N VAL A 472 -12.04 3.79 -7.16
CA VAL A 472 -12.40 3.21 -8.45
C VAL A 472 -13.26 4.22 -9.22
N GLY A 473 -12.72 4.71 -10.32
CA GLY A 473 -13.33 5.73 -11.18
C GLY A 473 -13.43 5.26 -12.63
N TYR A 474 -13.47 6.23 -13.54
CA TYR A 474 -13.48 6.00 -14.97
C TYR A 474 -12.14 6.44 -15.56
N ASP A 475 -11.64 5.75 -16.57
CA ASP A 475 -10.59 6.26 -17.44
C ASP A 475 -11.17 7.07 -18.62
N GLU A 476 -10.31 7.52 -19.54
CA GLU A 476 -10.73 8.28 -20.72
C GLU A 476 -11.56 7.46 -21.72
N GLU A 477 -11.43 6.13 -21.69
CA GLU A 477 -12.17 5.20 -22.54
C GLU A 477 -13.53 4.81 -21.94
N GLY A 478 -13.75 5.13 -20.67
CA GLY A 478 -14.96 4.82 -19.91
C GLY A 478 -14.91 3.47 -19.19
N GLU A 479 -13.73 2.86 -19.09
CA GLU A 479 -13.47 1.65 -18.31
C GLU A 479 -13.02 2.02 -16.88
N SER A 480 -12.82 1.02 -16.01
CA SER A 480 -12.44 1.27 -14.62
C SER A 480 -11.01 1.77 -14.49
N SER A 481 -10.81 2.89 -13.80
CA SER A 481 -9.49 3.36 -13.35
C SER A 481 -9.34 3.19 -11.84
N VAL A 482 -8.13 2.84 -11.37
CA VAL A 482 -7.86 2.61 -9.95
C VAL A 482 -6.76 3.54 -9.45
N VAL A 483 -7.10 4.38 -8.47
CA VAL A 483 -6.15 5.25 -7.78
C VAL A 483 -6.18 4.94 -6.30
N VAL A 484 -5.02 4.88 -5.65
CA VAL A 484 -4.89 4.72 -4.20
C VAL A 484 -4.33 5.96 -3.53
N SER A 485 -4.72 6.21 -2.28
CA SER A 485 -4.15 7.25 -1.43
C SER A 485 -3.80 6.67 -0.07
N GLY A 486 -2.51 6.52 0.20
CA GLY A 486 -1.98 5.92 1.44
C GLY A 486 -1.26 6.89 2.38
N SER A 487 -1.34 8.20 2.20
CA SER A 487 -0.58 9.19 3.01
C SER A 487 -1.08 9.37 4.45
N ALA A 488 -2.20 8.76 4.82
CA ALA A 488 -2.83 8.96 6.12
C ALA A 488 -2.18 8.10 7.24
N PRO A 489 -1.88 8.69 8.41
CA PRO A 489 -1.43 7.92 9.57
C PRO A 489 -2.58 7.15 10.21
N ALA A 490 -2.26 6.08 10.94
CA ALA A 490 -3.24 5.27 11.67
C ALA A 490 -4.09 6.09 12.66
N TRP A 491 -3.55 7.20 13.20
CA TRP A 491 -4.29 8.11 14.08
C TRP A 491 -5.50 8.79 13.42
N LEU A 492 -5.63 8.74 12.09
CA LEU A 492 -6.81 9.22 11.38
C LEU A 492 -8.07 8.40 11.67
N ALA A 493 -7.94 7.22 12.26
CA ALA A 493 -9.04 6.37 12.72
C ALA A 493 -9.79 6.97 13.93
N SER A 494 -10.31 8.20 13.77
CA SER A 494 -10.98 9.01 14.78
C SER A 494 -12.39 9.36 14.31
N ALA A 495 -13.34 9.43 15.23
CA ALA A 495 -14.73 9.76 14.91
C ALA A 495 -14.83 11.15 14.27
N GLY A 496 -15.60 11.26 13.19
CA GLY A 496 -15.79 12.50 12.44
C GLY A 496 -14.72 12.77 11.37
N ALA A 497 -13.65 11.97 11.28
CA ALA A 497 -12.68 12.10 10.18
C ALA A 497 -13.35 11.90 8.81
N GLY A 498 -14.32 10.98 8.71
CA GLY A 498 -15.14 10.82 7.50
C GLY A 498 -15.94 12.08 7.13
N ASP A 499 -16.47 12.82 8.12
CA ASP A 499 -17.20 14.06 7.87
C ASP A 499 -16.27 15.17 7.35
N VAL A 500 -15.02 15.21 7.86
CA VAL A 500 -13.97 16.12 7.39
C VAL A 500 -13.60 15.78 5.94
N LEU A 501 -13.35 14.50 5.65
CA LEU A 501 -13.08 14.02 4.30
C LEU A 501 -14.20 14.41 3.33
N ALA A 502 -15.48 14.19 3.69
CA ALA A 502 -16.62 14.53 2.85
C ALA A 502 -16.68 16.03 2.53
N GLY A 503 -16.42 16.89 3.53
CA GLY A 503 -16.33 18.35 3.35
C GLY A 503 -15.17 18.76 2.44
N THR A 504 -13.99 18.17 2.63
CA THR A 504 -12.79 18.40 1.82
C THR A 504 -13.02 17.96 0.36
N LEU A 505 -13.57 16.77 0.13
CA LEU A 505 -13.91 16.25 -1.20
C LEU A 505 -14.89 17.18 -1.92
N GLY A 506 -15.97 17.60 -1.26
CA GLY A 506 -16.92 18.54 -1.85
C GLY A 506 -16.30 19.87 -2.24
N ALA A 507 -15.36 20.37 -1.44
CA ALA A 507 -14.61 21.59 -1.75
C ALA A 507 -13.67 21.40 -2.94
N VAL A 508 -12.94 20.28 -3.03
CA VAL A 508 -12.04 19.97 -4.16
C VAL A 508 -12.85 19.81 -5.46
N LEU A 509 -13.96 19.08 -5.43
CA LEU A 509 -14.86 18.94 -6.58
C LEU A 509 -15.47 20.28 -7.01
N ALA A 510 -15.85 21.14 -6.06
CA ALA A 510 -16.38 22.48 -6.38
C ALA A 510 -15.33 23.39 -7.05
N GLN A 511 -14.05 23.23 -6.71
CA GLN A 511 -12.95 23.94 -7.35
C GLN A 511 -12.69 23.44 -8.78
N GLY A 512 -12.76 22.12 -8.99
CA GLY A 512 -12.57 21.48 -10.29
C GLY A 512 -13.81 21.47 -11.20
N ALA A 513 -14.92 22.07 -10.79
CA ALA A 513 -16.22 21.88 -11.45
C ALA A 513 -16.26 22.27 -12.94
N ASP A 514 -15.48 23.28 -13.36
CA ASP A 514 -15.39 23.63 -14.78
C ASP A 514 -14.70 22.53 -15.60
N THR A 515 -13.66 21.90 -15.04
CA THR A 515 -12.97 20.73 -15.63
C THR A 515 -13.88 19.52 -15.62
N LEU A 516 -14.49 19.20 -14.48
CA LEU A 516 -15.37 18.03 -14.31
C LEU A 516 -16.64 18.09 -15.17
N ARG A 517 -17.07 19.29 -15.56
CA ARG A 517 -18.14 19.46 -16.53
C ARG A 517 -17.74 18.96 -17.92
N LEU A 518 -16.47 19.11 -18.30
CA LEU A 518 -15.93 18.68 -19.58
C LEU A 518 -15.42 17.23 -19.55
N PHE A 519 -14.87 16.82 -18.41
CA PHE A 519 -14.22 15.54 -18.16
C PHE A 519 -14.77 14.92 -16.86
N PRO A 520 -16.02 14.41 -16.88
CA PRO A 520 -16.66 13.86 -15.68
C PRO A 520 -16.02 12.56 -15.18
N ASP A 521 -15.25 11.88 -16.02
CA ASP A 521 -14.38 10.76 -15.69
C ASP A 521 -13.31 11.12 -14.63
N GLN A 522 -12.86 12.38 -14.59
CA GLN A 522 -11.84 12.85 -13.64
C GLN A 522 -12.34 13.02 -12.19
N VAL A 523 -13.59 12.65 -11.87
CA VAL A 523 -14.08 12.68 -10.49
C VAL A 523 -13.25 11.77 -9.58
N GLY A 524 -12.81 10.61 -10.08
CA GLY A 524 -11.92 9.69 -9.34
C GLY A 524 -10.60 10.36 -8.95
N LEU A 525 -9.95 11.03 -9.91
CA LEU A 525 -8.69 11.74 -9.67
C LEU A 525 -8.87 12.87 -8.63
N HIS A 526 -9.92 13.68 -8.74
CA HIS A 526 -10.21 14.73 -7.75
C HIS A 526 -10.53 14.15 -6.37
N ALA A 527 -11.16 12.99 -6.31
CA ALA A 527 -11.42 12.29 -5.06
C ALA A 527 -10.11 11.81 -4.40
N ALA A 528 -9.18 11.27 -5.19
CA ALA A 528 -7.85 10.90 -4.72
C ALA A 528 -7.06 12.10 -4.20
N VAL A 529 -7.14 13.27 -4.85
CA VAL A 529 -6.53 14.52 -4.36
C VAL A 529 -7.13 14.94 -3.01
N GLY A 530 -8.46 14.89 -2.87
CA GLY A 530 -9.12 15.20 -1.60
C GLY A 530 -8.75 14.22 -0.48
N ALA A 531 -8.63 12.93 -0.78
CA ALA A 531 -8.16 11.92 0.15
C ALA A 531 -6.70 12.15 0.57
N TYR A 532 -5.83 12.51 -0.38
CA TYR A 532 -4.42 12.82 -0.12
C TYR A 532 -4.27 14.05 0.79
N ILE A 533 -4.97 15.14 0.50
CA ILE A 533 -4.95 16.36 1.32
C ILE A 533 -5.45 16.07 2.75
N HIS A 534 -6.50 15.26 2.87
CA HIS A 534 -7.02 14.84 4.17
C HIS A 534 -6.01 13.98 4.94
N GLY A 535 -5.33 13.04 4.28
CA GLY A 535 -4.25 12.24 4.85
C GLY A 535 -3.06 13.09 5.29
N LEU A 536 -2.59 14.01 4.44
CA LEU A 536 -1.51 14.94 4.74
C LEU A 536 -1.84 15.84 5.94
N ALA A 537 -3.06 16.37 6.02
CA ALA A 537 -3.50 17.16 7.18
C ALA A 537 -3.47 16.34 8.48
N ALA A 538 -3.83 15.05 8.42
CA ALA A 538 -3.73 14.14 9.56
C ALA A 538 -2.28 13.82 9.93
N GLN A 539 -1.40 13.67 8.94
CA GLN A 539 0.04 13.50 9.14
C GLN A 539 0.63 14.70 9.90
N LEU A 540 0.32 15.91 9.45
CA LEU A 540 0.76 17.16 10.08
C LEU A 540 0.23 17.31 11.51
N ALA A 541 -1.07 17.06 11.71
CA ALA A 541 -1.71 17.18 13.03
C ALA A 541 -1.11 16.21 14.06
N SER A 542 -0.81 14.99 13.61
CA SER A 542 -0.24 13.95 14.48
C SER A 542 1.26 14.06 14.64
N GLY A 543 1.96 14.72 13.70
CA GLY A 543 3.42 14.64 13.61
C GLY A 543 3.91 13.22 13.33
N SER A 544 3.06 12.36 12.79
CA SER A 544 3.37 10.95 12.50
C SER A 544 4.01 10.82 11.12
N MET A 545 4.97 9.92 10.99
CA MET A 545 5.54 9.54 9.69
C MET A 545 4.90 8.28 9.11
N GLN A 546 3.88 7.74 9.79
CA GLN A 546 3.16 6.56 9.35
C GLN A 546 2.29 6.88 8.14
N SER A 547 2.22 5.92 7.23
CA SER A 547 1.40 5.95 6.03
C SER A 547 0.93 4.53 5.74
N GLY A 548 -0.24 4.40 5.12
CA GLY A 548 -0.71 3.12 4.59
C GLY A 548 0.11 2.64 3.40
N TRP A 549 0.70 3.56 2.63
CA TRP A 549 1.60 3.26 1.52
C TRP A 549 2.75 4.26 1.48
N ASN A 550 3.95 3.78 1.13
CA ASN A 550 5.16 4.58 0.96
C ASN A 550 5.68 4.46 -0.46
N ARG A 551 6.18 5.58 -1.00
CA ARG A 551 6.92 5.59 -2.25
C ARG A 551 8.13 4.65 -2.15
N PRO A 552 8.42 3.83 -3.17
CA PRO A 552 9.57 2.94 -3.14
C PRO A 552 10.88 3.72 -3.11
N VAL A 553 11.93 3.09 -2.56
CA VAL A 553 13.31 3.52 -2.76
C VAL A 553 13.76 2.99 -4.10
N VAL A 554 14.23 3.87 -4.99
CA VAL A 554 14.77 3.45 -6.28
C VAL A 554 16.20 2.94 -6.06
N TYR A 555 16.50 1.73 -6.54
CA TYR A 555 17.84 1.19 -6.49
C TYR A 555 18.64 1.64 -7.71
N ASP A 556 19.66 2.48 -7.47
CA ASP A 556 20.66 2.83 -8.46
C ASP A 556 22.00 2.13 -8.13
N PRO A 557 22.49 1.21 -8.98
CA PRO A 557 23.80 0.58 -8.77
C PRO A 557 24.97 1.56 -8.88
N ALA A 558 24.78 2.75 -9.47
CA ALA A 558 25.79 3.81 -9.52
C ALA A 558 25.87 4.65 -8.23
N ASP A 559 24.81 4.69 -7.43
CA ASP A 559 24.75 5.44 -6.17
C ASP A 559 24.34 4.57 -4.97
N VAL A 560 25.22 3.63 -4.62
CA VAL A 560 25.03 2.73 -3.47
C VAL A 560 24.96 3.50 -2.14
N LEU A 561 25.64 4.64 -2.01
CA LEU A 561 25.61 5.45 -0.79
C LEU A 561 24.28 6.20 -0.64
N GLY A 562 23.74 6.76 -1.73
CA GLY A 562 22.40 7.31 -1.78
C GLY A 562 21.35 6.26 -1.44
N PHE A 563 21.42 5.08 -2.07
CA PHE A 563 20.54 3.95 -1.77
C PHE A 563 20.59 3.56 -0.28
N PHE A 564 21.79 3.43 0.30
CA PHE A 564 21.93 3.15 1.73
C PHE A 564 21.27 4.23 2.60
N SER A 565 21.47 5.51 2.27
CA SER A 565 20.86 6.64 2.97
C SER A 565 19.34 6.62 2.90
N ASP A 566 18.76 6.33 1.74
CA ASP A 566 17.30 6.30 1.55
C ASP A 566 16.63 5.12 2.25
N MET A 567 17.38 4.01 2.36
CA MET A 567 17.02 2.86 3.15
C MET A 567 17.12 3.11 4.66
N LEU A 568 17.80 4.17 5.14
CA LEU A 568 17.81 4.49 6.57
C LEU A 568 16.46 5.09 7.03
N PRO A 569 16.08 4.85 8.30
CA PRO A 569 15.09 5.69 8.98
C PRO A 569 15.49 7.15 8.85
N ILE A 570 14.51 8.05 8.67
CA ILE A 570 14.75 9.48 8.85
C ILE A 570 15.01 9.69 10.34
N THR A 571 16.26 9.49 10.77
CA THR A 571 16.69 9.85 12.11
C THR A 571 16.77 11.36 12.15
N HIS A 572 15.98 11.97 13.03
CA HIS A 572 16.00 13.41 13.23
C HIS A 572 17.45 13.87 13.45
N SER A 573 17.89 14.81 12.62
CA SER A 573 19.10 15.59 12.87
C SER A 573 19.11 16.06 14.34
N PRO A 574 20.24 15.90 15.07
CA PRO A 574 20.38 16.36 16.46
C PRO A 574 20.07 17.85 16.67
N GLU A 575 20.05 18.66 15.60
CA GLU A 575 19.81 20.10 15.67
C GLU A 575 18.33 20.45 15.97
N HIS A 576 17.39 19.50 15.83
CA HIS A 576 15.97 19.67 16.15
C HIS A 576 15.47 18.89 17.38
N ALA A 577 16.37 18.57 18.33
CA ALA A 577 16.09 17.83 19.56
C ALA A 577 15.15 18.55 20.58
N HIS A 578 14.29 19.48 20.16
CA HIS A 578 13.34 20.20 21.02
C HIS A 578 11.88 19.78 20.89
N TYR A 579 11.55 18.77 20.09
CA TYR A 579 10.26 18.08 20.18
C TYR A 579 10.48 16.57 20.32
N LEU A 580 10.15 16.04 21.50
CA LEU A 580 9.89 14.62 21.71
C LEU A 580 8.61 14.24 20.94
N GLN A 581 8.69 14.10 19.62
CA GLN A 581 7.67 13.43 18.81
C GLN A 581 8.37 12.21 18.18
N GLY A 582 7.99 11.01 18.63
CA GLY A 582 8.49 9.78 18.02
C GLY A 582 7.92 9.59 16.61
N SER A 583 8.46 8.62 15.86
CA SER A 583 8.07 8.28 14.49
C SER A 583 6.56 7.99 14.31
N LEU A 584 5.90 7.53 15.38
CA LEU A 584 4.45 7.30 15.46
C LEU A 584 3.62 8.58 15.67
N GLY A 585 4.22 9.71 16.01
CA GLY A 585 3.51 10.96 16.31
C GLY A 585 2.66 10.88 17.59
N GLN A 586 1.49 11.53 17.57
CA GLN A 586 0.55 11.65 18.69
C GLN A 586 -0.92 11.45 18.26
N PRO A 587 -1.82 11.06 19.19
CA PRO A 587 -3.25 10.97 18.90
C PRO A 587 -3.85 12.32 18.46
N ILE A 588 -4.80 12.26 17.52
CA ILE A 588 -5.48 13.44 16.97
C ILE A 588 -7.01 13.27 16.93
N THR A 589 -7.70 14.40 16.80
CA THR A 589 -9.14 14.46 16.57
C THR A 589 -9.46 14.98 15.16
N ALA A 590 -10.69 14.79 14.69
CA ALA A 590 -11.16 15.36 13.42
C ALA A 590 -10.96 16.89 13.35
N THR A 591 -11.10 17.60 14.48
CA THR A 591 -10.87 19.05 14.53
C THR A 591 -9.39 19.43 14.38
N ASP A 592 -8.46 18.57 14.81
CA ASP A 592 -7.04 18.79 14.56
C ASP A 592 -6.73 18.64 13.07
N VAL A 593 -7.32 17.64 12.40
CA VAL A 593 -7.24 17.50 10.93
C VAL A 593 -7.75 18.77 10.23
N ILE A 594 -8.92 19.30 10.62
CA ILE A 594 -9.45 20.56 10.06
C ILE A 594 -8.46 21.71 10.21
N ARG A 595 -7.81 21.83 11.38
CA ARG A 595 -6.85 22.90 11.66
C ARG A 595 -5.67 22.86 10.69
N ASP A 596 -5.18 21.67 10.38
CA ASP A 596 -4.01 21.45 9.54
C ASP A 596 -4.32 21.30 8.04
N LEU A 597 -5.60 21.27 7.62
CA LEU A 597 -5.97 21.35 6.20
C LEU A 597 -5.33 22.57 5.53
N THR A 598 -5.37 23.75 6.17
CA THR A 598 -4.76 24.96 5.60
C THR A 598 -3.24 24.83 5.41
N THR A 599 -2.56 24.15 6.33
CA THR A 599 -1.13 23.85 6.24
C THR A 599 -0.87 22.86 5.11
N ALA A 600 -1.68 21.81 4.97
CA ALA A 600 -1.58 20.82 3.88
C ALA A 600 -1.73 21.49 2.50
N PHE A 601 -2.74 22.34 2.31
CA PHE A 601 -2.88 23.13 1.08
C PHE A 601 -1.68 24.05 0.85
N SER A 602 -1.16 24.70 1.91
CA SER A 602 -0.01 25.60 1.79
C SER A 602 1.26 24.86 1.34
N LEU A 603 1.49 23.63 1.82
CA LEU A 603 2.61 22.80 1.38
C LEU A 603 2.50 22.43 -0.09
N LEU A 604 1.34 21.96 -0.53
CA LEU A 604 1.11 21.60 -1.92
C LEU A 604 1.22 22.81 -2.86
N ILE A 605 0.73 23.98 -2.44
CA ILE A 605 0.84 25.21 -3.23
C ILE A 605 2.30 25.65 -3.39
N ARG A 606 3.14 25.53 -2.34
CA ARG A 606 4.56 25.90 -2.41
C ARG A 606 5.36 25.07 -3.41
N MET A 607 4.92 23.85 -3.71
CA MET A 607 5.56 23.03 -4.75
C MET A 607 5.48 23.68 -6.15
N TYR A 608 4.64 24.71 -6.36
CA TYR A 608 4.69 25.54 -7.56
C TYR A 608 5.76 26.63 -7.52
N ASP A 609 6.13 27.13 -6.33
CA ASP A 609 7.07 28.24 -6.18
C ASP A 609 8.53 27.77 -6.30
N ASP A 610 8.83 26.53 -5.88
CA ASP A 610 10.20 25.98 -5.87
C ASP A 610 10.78 25.71 -7.29
N HIS A 611 9.96 25.72 -8.35
CA HIS A 611 10.44 25.54 -9.74
C HIS A 611 10.97 26.82 -10.39
N ASP A 612 10.73 28.01 -9.80
CA ASP A 612 11.24 29.28 -10.35
C ASP A 612 12.69 29.58 -9.89
N GLU A 613 13.24 28.87 -8.90
CA GLU A 613 14.59 29.14 -8.36
C GLU A 613 15.72 28.39 -9.09
N ASP A 614 15.47 27.22 -9.70
CA ASP A 614 16.49 26.46 -10.44
C ASP A 614 16.83 27.06 -11.83
N ASP A 615 16.03 28.02 -12.31
CA ASP A 615 16.27 28.75 -13.57
C ASP A 615 17.11 30.04 -13.37
N ALA A 616 17.52 30.33 -12.13
CA ALA A 616 18.43 31.42 -11.78
C ALA A 616 19.89 30.93 -11.75
N GLY A 617 20.45 30.69 -12.93
CA GLY A 617 21.81 30.19 -13.09
C GLY A 617 22.92 30.93 -12.36
N ASP A 618 23.90 30.13 -11.91
CA ASP A 618 25.33 30.39 -11.75
C ASP A 618 25.77 31.86 -11.90
N GLU A 619 25.84 32.58 -10.78
CA GLU A 619 26.84 33.64 -10.61
C GLU A 619 27.96 33.15 -9.68
N ASP A 620 29.11 32.88 -10.31
CA ASP A 620 30.45 32.64 -9.74
C ASP A 620 30.66 33.13 -8.29
N LEU A 621 30.79 32.19 -7.35
CA LEU A 621 31.46 32.44 -6.08
C LEU A 621 32.68 31.53 -5.92
N ILE A 622 33.80 32.16 -6.25
CA ILE A 622 35.20 31.83 -6.02
C ILE A 622 35.44 31.16 -4.65
N ASP A 623 36.02 29.96 -4.69
CA ASP A 623 36.77 29.33 -3.59
C ASP A 623 38.16 29.99 -3.47
N PRO A 624 38.56 30.39 -2.27
CA PRO A 624 39.93 30.13 -1.87
C PRO A 624 40.03 29.82 -0.36
N ASP A 625 40.34 28.58 0.03
CA ASP A 625 41.63 28.34 0.71
C ASP A 625 41.97 26.85 0.93
N GLU A 626 43.25 26.61 0.68
CA GLU A 626 44.09 25.40 0.77
C GLU A 626 44.04 24.61 2.10
N GLY A 627 44.28 23.28 2.02
CA GLY A 627 44.39 22.29 3.13
C GLY A 627 45.69 22.38 3.96
N PRO A 628 46.42 21.30 4.33
CA PRO A 628 46.13 19.86 4.47
C PRO A 628 46.60 19.24 5.83
N ASP A 629 46.50 17.90 5.98
CA ASP A 629 47.30 17.00 6.87
C ASP A 629 47.10 17.13 8.42
N ASP A 630 47.17 16.13 9.32
CA ASP A 630 47.88 14.84 9.41
C ASP A 630 47.44 14.19 10.79
N VAL A 631 47.14 12.87 10.91
CA VAL A 631 48.02 11.80 11.48
C VAL A 631 47.82 11.38 12.97
N ILE A 632 47.43 10.09 13.15
CA ILE A 632 48.03 9.04 14.02
C ILE A 632 47.45 8.62 15.41
N ASP A 633 47.25 7.29 15.48
CA ASP A 633 47.48 6.25 16.51
C ASP A 633 46.69 6.05 17.83
N ALA A 634 46.17 4.82 17.90
CA ALA A 634 46.52 3.72 18.82
C ALA A 634 45.63 3.40 20.04
N GLU A 635 45.31 2.10 20.09
CA GLU A 635 44.82 1.21 21.15
C GLU A 635 45.71 1.20 22.43
N PRO A 636 45.63 0.26 23.42
CA PRO A 636 44.76 -0.93 23.59
C PRO A 636 44.34 -1.22 25.07
N ASP A 637 43.89 -2.46 25.30
CA ASP A 637 44.00 -3.30 26.52
C ASP A 637 42.91 -3.15 27.60
N ASP A 638 42.43 -4.17 28.32
CA ASP A 638 42.60 -5.64 28.35
C ASP A 638 41.72 -6.18 29.53
N LEU A 639 41.52 -7.50 29.56
CA LEU A 639 41.27 -8.41 30.70
C LEU A 639 39.85 -8.73 31.22
N GLY A 640 39.49 -10.01 30.99
CA GLY A 640 39.28 -11.02 32.05
C GLY A 640 37.82 -11.34 32.39
N ASP A 641 37.43 -12.55 32.77
CA ASP A 641 37.97 -13.93 32.81
C ASP A 641 36.87 -14.74 33.53
N ASP A 642 36.84 -16.06 33.29
CA ASP A 642 36.29 -17.11 34.17
C ASP A 642 34.75 -17.17 34.39
N ASP A 643 34.07 -18.32 34.53
CA ASP A 643 34.34 -19.75 34.38
C ASP A 643 33.00 -20.47 34.69
N ASP A 644 32.91 -21.74 34.26
CA ASP A 644 32.13 -22.83 34.86
C ASP A 644 30.58 -22.79 34.83
N ALA A 645 29.85 -23.89 34.73
CA ALA A 645 30.04 -25.29 34.35
C ALA A 645 28.67 -25.98 34.59
N ASP A 646 28.46 -27.08 33.87
CA ASP A 646 27.78 -28.30 34.31
C ASP A 646 26.24 -28.34 34.48
N ASP A 647 25.68 -29.16 33.57
CA ASP A 647 25.06 -30.46 33.87
C ASP A 647 23.53 -30.61 33.84
N ASP A 648 23.18 -31.56 32.97
CA ASP A 648 22.37 -32.75 33.20
C ASP A 648 20.89 -32.78 32.78
N LEU A 649 20.71 -33.49 31.64
CA LEU A 649 19.96 -34.76 31.48
C LEU A 649 18.44 -34.76 31.63
N GLY A 650 17.79 -35.31 30.59
CA GLY A 650 16.83 -36.40 30.79
C GLY A 650 15.60 -36.41 29.89
N ASP A 651 15.79 -36.88 28.66
CA ASP A 651 15.09 -37.97 27.94
C ASP A 651 13.70 -38.48 28.38
N ASP A 652 12.98 -38.91 27.32
CA ASP A 652 11.98 -39.98 27.17
C ASP A 652 10.48 -39.63 27.32
N ASP A 653 9.83 -39.32 26.19
CA ASP A 653 9.00 -40.22 25.32
C ASP A 653 8.12 -41.31 26.02
N PRO A 654 7.01 -41.89 25.45
CA PRO A 654 6.81 -42.13 24.01
C PRO A 654 5.37 -42.26 23.41
N ASP A 655 5.37 -42.51 22.09
CA ASP A 655 4.48 -43.36 21.26
C ASP A 655 3.04 -42.88 20.90
N ASP A 656 2.76 -42.74 19.59
CA ASP A 656 2.05 -43.80 18.82
C ASP A 656 2.06 -43.52 17.29
N ASP A 657 2.54 -44.53 16.54
CA ASP A 657 2.81 -44.57 15.10
C ASP A 657 1.55 -44.62 14.21
N GLY A 658 1.59 -43.87 13.10
CA GLY A 658 0.54 -43.86 12.09
C GLY A 658 1.03 -43.74 10.64
N GLY A 659 2.13 -44.38 10.24
CA GLY A 659 2.71 -44.25 8.90
C GLY A 659 1.78 -44.67 7.73
N VAL A 660 1.70 -43.81 6.70
CA VAL A 660 1.00 -44.01 5.42
C VAL A 660 2.01 -44.27 4.31
N TYR A 661 1.79 -45.29 3.47
CA TYR A 661 2.64 -45.60 2.31
C TYR A 661 2.09 -44.98 1.01
N LEU A 662 2.98 -44.38 0.20
CA LEU A 662 2.69 -43.83 -1.13
C LEU A 662 3.13 -44.74 -2.28
N ASP A 663 2.41 -44.65 -3.41
CA ASP A 663 2.69 -45.37 -4.65
C ASP A 663 3.30 -44.39 -5.68
N ALA A 664 4.58 -44.61 -6.03
CA ALA A 664 5.41 -43.67 -6.78
C ALA A 664 5.02 -43.49 -8.26
N ASP A 665 4.12 -44.31 -8.80
CA ASP A 665 3.75 -44.31 -10.22
C ASP A 665 2.38 -43.67 -10.52
N ARG A 666 1.78 -42.97 -9.55
CA ARG A 666 0.44 -42.37 -9.68
C ARG A 666 0.49 -40.83 -9.67
N ASP A 667 -0.24 -40.21 -10.60
CA ASP A 667 -0.60 -38.79 -10.53
C ASP A 667 -1.72 -38.59 -9.48
N TYR A 668 -1.47 -37.74 -8.50
CA TYR A 668 -2.40 -37.38 -7.42
C TYR A 668 -3.07 -36.03 -7.71
N THR A 669 -4.32 -35.86 -7.27
CA THR A 669 -5.04 -34.58 -7.41
C THR A 669 -4.60 -33.57 -6.35
N ASP A 670 -4.85 -32.27 -6.57
CA ASP A 670 -4.51 -31.20 -5.61
C ASP A 670 -5.07 -31.47 -4.18
N GLU A 671 -6.29 -31.99 -4.06
CA GLU A 671 -6.85 -32.43 -2.75
C GLU A 671 -6.09 -33.61 -2.12
N GLU A 672 -5.54 -34.52 -2.93
CA GLU A 672 -4.74 -35.66 -2.44
C GLU A 672 -3.34 -35.18 -2.01
N LEU A 673 -2.81 -34.14 -2.65
CA LEU A 673 -1.55 -33.50 -2.27
C LEU A 673 -1.68 -32.67 -0.99
N ASP A 674 -2.79 -31.97 -0.79
CA ASP A 674 -3.09 -31.26 0.46
C ASP A 674 -3.35 -32.23 1.62
N GLU A 675 -4.07 -33.34 1.37
CA GLU A 675 -4.23 -34.40 2.37
C GLU A 675 -2.92 -35.11 2.67
N LEU A 676 -2.04 -35.23 1.68
CA LEU A 676 -0.73 -35.84 1.87
C LEU A 676 0.16 -34.92 2.69
N ALA A 677 0.27 -33.64 2.36
CA ALA A 677 1.03 -32.66 3.14
C ALA A 677 0.55 -32.60 4.61
N LYS A 678 -0.78 -32.58 4.82
CA LYS A 678 -1.39 -32.64 6.17
C LYS A 678 -1.13 -33.94 6.95
N LYS A 679 -0.80 -35.05 6.26
CA LYS A 679 -0.46 -36.35 6.88
C LYS A 679 1.04 -36.60 6.96
N LEU A 680 1.84 -35.86 6.18
CA LEU A 680 3.29 -35.87 6.22
C LEU A 680 3.81 -34.98 7.36
N LEU A 681 3.11 -33.88 7.66
CA LEU A 681 3.58 -32.78 8.52
C LEU A 681 2.78 -32.58 9.83
N GLY A 682 1.97 -33.57 10.22
CA GLY A 682 1.19 -33.54 11.46
C GLY A 682 1.05 -34.91 12.06
#